data_AF-F6BGC6-F1
#
_entry.id   AF-F6BGC6-F1
#
_cell.length_a   1.000
_cell.length_b   1.000
_cell.length_c   1.000
_cell.angle_alpha   90.00
_cell.angle_beta   90.00
_cell.angle_gamma   90.00
#
_symmetry.space_group_name_H-M   'P 1'
#
loop_
_entity.id
_entity.type
_entity.pdbx_description
1 polymer ?
#
loop_
_entity_poly.entity_id
_entity_poly.type
_entity_poly.pdbx_seq_one_letter_code
_entity_poly.pdbx_strand_id
1 'polypeptide(L)'
;MNLTENSKKVLERRYLAKDENGRVVETVEELFERVAKAISDVDKEYDINADTEKVKKKFYEMMTNLDFLPNSPTLMNAGRPLGQLSACFVLPVGDSMEEIFDAVKYAAIIHKSGGGTGFSFSRLRPKGATVRSTGGVASGPVSFMKVFNSATEAVKQGGTRRGANMGILRIDHPDILEFIQCKQDNNEITNFNISVGITEDFMKAVEKGQDYDLIDPHTNKVVKSLNAREVFKLIVEMAWKNGEPGIVFLDRINEKNPTPLVGEIESTNPCVTGDTWVSTEYGLMRIDEIYNKYQNGGLNIVTDNRVPMTQYQVVNGGYITEAVPDLNSEGTSLNMISKVYNNGEKDVIKLTLKSGYEIKATPDHRFLTSKGWKELSRIKIGDEILIQSGDGFFSNVYELPFKVDNIYTGNNGRTYTLNLPNKWSKELGQTLGWLIGDGWLRDGDKDTRVGFTFGNDDVEVMYHLKPFINNIYGKDVKEVKRENGVYHLSYHSKYLVEFFKKLGVKNVKAENKQVPQSIYKAPYEAVVGFLQALFTADGSVRDNPKSNSSWVVLTSKSKRLLQDVQILLINLGMKSVIFDRSRKPRKATFKYTSVNGEEKFYSTDGILYELGIFGKSRDKFAKEIGFMSEKKQKALSNIKYKSFYKTKFYDEVAAIEKIGKEVVYDLTEPVTHSMICNGIVVHQCGEQPLLPYESCNLGSINLKNMLKEENGKYEVDYGKLRDTVHNAVHFLDNVIDANKYPLQQIDEMTKGTRKIGLGVMGFADMLLMLNIPYNSEEAVEFADKLMKFIDEESKAASMELAEKRGVFKYYDKSIYKDKNIRLRNATTTTIAPTGTISIIAGTSSGIEPLFAIAMTRNVMDNTQLVEVNPVFKEVALKRGFYSEELMKKIAQQGTLKGIDGIPDDVKRVFVTAHDIDPVWHIRMQSAFQKHVDNAVSKTVNFRHDATVDDVREVYELAYKLGLKGVTIYRDGSRDSQVLNLGIKKVEKEGVKEDKQEGRNQIVPRPRPSVTKGITEKVRIGCGNLYITVNYDDKGICEVFTNLGRAGGCPSQSEATSRLISIALRSGLDAKSIVEQLKGIRCHSTLRQMANNKEIKVLSCPDAIAKVIEKVMKLKVEEDESFAPIDVPINGSSHKNDDAALQAAYTYDTQEERFCPECGSEIEHEGGCVVCKNCGYSKCG
;
A
#
# COMPACT_ATOMS: atom_id res chain seq x y z
N MET A 1 -20.03 25.09 -19.81
CA MET A 1 -19.34 23.78 -19.72
C MET A 1 -20.26 22.80 -19.00
N ASN A 2 -20.50 21.61 -19.55
CA ASN A 2 -21.42 20.61 -18.95
C ASN A 2 -20.63 19.45 -18.32
N LEU A 3 -19.97 19.73 -17.19
CA LEU A 3 -19.17 18.76 -16.44
C LEU A 3 -20.00 18.02 -15.40
N THR A 4 -19.81 16.70 -15.29
CA THR A 4 -20.40 15.91 -14.20
C THR A 4 -19.72 16.20 -12.86
N GLU A 5 -20.37 15.89 -11.74
CA GLU A 5 -19.74 16.06 -10.41
C GLU A 5 -18.49 15.19 -10.23
N ASN A 6 -18.44 14.01 -10.87
CA ASN A 6 -17.24 13.18 -10.93
C ASN A 6 -16.14 13.85 -11.79
N SER A 7 -16.50 14.46 -12.93
CA SER A 7 -15.59 15.22 -13.79
C SER A 7 -14.96 16.40 -13.05
N LYS A 8 -15.77 17.21 -12.38
CA LYS A 8 -15.32 18.37 -11.58
C LYS A 8 -14.34 17.95 -10.51
N LYS A 9 -14.70 16.96 -9.68
CA LYS A 9 -13.84 16.43 -8.61
C LYS A 9 -12.52 15.85 -9.16
N VAL A 10 -12.50 15.23 -10.34
CA VAL A 10 -11.25 14.72 -10.95
C VAL A 10 -10.38 15.84 -11.51
N LEU A 11 -10.97 16.82 -12.22
CA LEU A 11 -10.28 18.01 -12.73
C LEU A 11 -9.62 18.78 -11.59
N GLU A 12 -10.42 19.13 -10.58
CA GLU A 12 -9.96 19.76 -9.36
C GLU A 12 -8.81 18.95 -8.74
N ARG A 13 -9.02 17.65 -8.45
CA ARG A 13 -8.10 16.79 -7.68
C ARG A 13 -6.70 16.68 -8.29
N ARG A 14 -6.57 16.71 -9.61
CA ARG A 14 -5.34 16.29 -10.32
C ARG A 14 -4.75 17.31 -11.30
N TYR A 15 -5.50 18.33 -11.71
CA TYR A 15 -5.12 19.17 -12.85
C TYR A 15 -5.01 20.66 -12.52
N LEU A 16 -5.99 21.22 -11.79
CA LEU A 16 -6.03 22.65 -11.43
C LEU A 16 -4.81 23.10 -10.59
N ALA A 17 -4.37 24.35 -10.77
CA ALA A 17 -3.15 24.92 -10.18
C ALA A 17 -3.22 25.24 -8.68
N LYS A 18 -2.02 25.24 -8.05
CA LYS A 18 -1.71 25.36 -6.61
C LYS A 18 -0.30 25.95 -6.41
N ASP A 19 0.04 26.41 -5.19
CA ASP A 19 1.18 27.31 -4.82
C ASP A 19 2.09 26.84 -3.63
N GLU A 20 2.03 27.34 -2.38
CA GLU A 20 2.81 26.88 -1.18
C GLU A 20 2.03 26.28 0.04
N ASN A 21 0.94 26.91 0.52
CA ASN A 21 0.05 26.45 1.62
C ASN A 21 -0.92 25.24 1.34
N GLY A 22 -2.13 25.40 0.75
CA GLY A 22 -3.12 24.30 0.61
C GLY A 22 -4.09 24.18 -0.60
N ARG A 23 -4.25 25.14 -1.53
CA ARG A 23 -5.58 25.47 -2.12
C ARG A 23 -5.58 25.81 -3.63
N VAL A 24 -6.71 25.56 -4.32
CA VAL A 24 -6.88 25.77 -5.78
C VAL A 24 -7.05 27.25 -6.13
N VAL A 25 -6.36 27.71 -7.18
CA VAL A 25 -6.45 29.11 -7.68
C VAL A 25 -6.65 29.23 -9.21
N GLU A 26 -6.85 28.11 -9.89
CA GLU A 26 -7.10 28.04 -11.32
C GLU A 26 -8.43 27.34 -11.50
N THR A 27 -9.42 28.03 -12.06
CA THR A 27 -10.71 27.45 -12.48
C THR A 27 -10.51 26.45 -13.62
N VAL A 28 -11.55 25.68 -13.96
CA VAL A 28 -11.48 24.73 -15.09
C VAL A 28 -11.29 25.49 -16.41
N GLU A 29 -11.94 26.64 -16.52
CA GLU A 29 -11.77 27.66 -17.55
C GLU A 29 -10.30 28.12 -17.62
N GLU A 30 -9.70 28.59 -16.53
CA GLU A 30 -8.29 29.02 -16.51
C GLU A 30 -7.29 27.89 -16.80
N LEU A 31 -7.60 26.64 -16.42
CA LEU A 31 -6.79 25.48 -16.80
C LEU A 31 -6.80 25.28 -18.31
N PHE A 32 -7.97 25.27 -18.94
CA PHE A 32 -8.05 25.09 -20.38
C PHE A 32 -7.49 26.30 -21.14
N GLU A 33 -7.63 27.51 -20.60
CA GLU A 33 -7.03 28.74 -21.15
C GLU A 33 -5.49 28.70 -21.07
N ARG A 34 -4.90 28.30 -19.93
CA ARG A 34 -3.45 28.08 -19.79
C ARG A 34 -2.95 27.06 -20.79
N VAL A 35 -3.61 25.90 -20.89
CA VAL A 35 -3.21 24.81 -21.78
C VAL A 35 -3.34 25.25 -23.23
N ALA A 36 -4.45 25.88 -23.61
CA ALA A 36 -4.67 26.40 -24.95
C ALA A 36 -3.60 27.43 -25.33
N LYS A 37 -3.35 28.42 -24.47
CA LYS A 37 -2.35 29.48 -24.70
C LYS A 37 -0.93 28.93 -24.81
N ALA A 38 -0.52 28.08 -23.87
CA ALA A 38 0.83 27.54 -23.82
C ALA A 38 1.15 26.62 -25.02
N ILE A 39 0.14 26.01 -25.63
CA ILE A 39 0.29 25.21 -26.84
C ILE A 39 0.13 26.07 -28.10
N SER A 40 -0.74 27.09 -28.14
CA SER A 40 -0.88 27.97 -29.30
C SER A 40 0.27 28.95 -29.50
N ASP A 41 0.94 29.40 -28.42
CA ASP A 41 2.07 30.34 -28.52
C ASP A 41 3.24 29.78 -29.34
N VAL A 42 3.36 28.46 -29.45
CA VAL A 42 4.34 27.73 -30.29
C VAL A 42 4.29 28.15 -31.77
N ASP A 43 3.14 28.58 -32.28
CA ASP A 43 3.02 29.01 -33.68
C ASP A 43 3.98 30.19 -34.02
N LYS A 44 4.37 31.00 -33.01
CA LYS A 44 5.36 32.09 -33.15
C LYS A 44 6.79 31.63 -33.41
N GLU A 45 7.11 30.36 -33.15
CA GLU A 45 8.39 29.76 -33.52
C GLU A 45 8.49 29.48 -35.03
N TYR A 46 7.34 29.49 -35.73
CA TYR A 46 7.24 29.22 -37.17
C TYR A 46 6.86 30.47 -37.99
N ASP A 47 5.96 31.32 -37.49
CA ASP A 47 5.68 32.66 -38.01
C ASP A 47 5.47 33.64 -36.85
N ILE A 48 6.36 34.64 -36.74
CA ILE A 48 6.29 35.68 -35.70
C ILE A 48 4.99 36.51 -35.74
N ASN A 49 4.28 36.49 -36.88
CA ASN A 49 3.00 37.18 -37.09
C ASN A 49 1.77 36.26 -36.88
N ALA A 50 1.98 35.01 -36.46
CA ALA A 50 0.89 34.05 -36.29
C ALA A 50 -0.18 34.54 -35.31
N ASP A 51 -1.45 34.40 -35.71
CA ASP A 51 -2.63 34.73 -34.90
C ASP A 51 -2.85 33.68 -33.81
N THR A 52 -2.00 33.71 -32.78
CA THR A 52 -2.03 32.75 -31.68
C THR A 52 -3.29 32.84 -30.86
N GLU A 53 -3.96 34.00 -30.78
CA GLU A 53 -5.21 34.13 -30.03
C GLU A 53 -6.38 33.44 -30.73
N LYS A 54 -6.43 33.44 -32.08
CA LYS A 54 -7.40 32.63 -32.84
C LYS A 54 -7.14 31.13 -32.73
N VAL A 55 -5.87 30.70 -32.72
CA VAL A 55 -5.50 29.30 -32.51
C VAL A 55 -5.80 28.84 -31.08
N LYS A 56 -5.41 29.65 -30.09
CA LYS A 56 -5.77 29.50 -28.67
C LYS A 56 -7.27 29.35 -28.49
N LYS A 57 -8.08 30.23 -29.08
CA LYS A 57 -9.53 30.19 -29.00
C LYS A 57 -10.09 28.84 -29.49
N LYS A 58 -9.63 28.35 -30.65
CA LYS A 58 -10.01 27.01 -31.14
C LYS A 58 -9.65 25.89 -30.15
N PHE A 59 -8.44 25.90 -29.61
CA PHE A 59 -7.99 24.89 -28.65
C PHE A 59 -8.78 24.95 -27.34
N TYR A 60 -9.11 26.15 -26.86
CA TYR A 60 -9.94 26.39 -25.69
C TYR A 60 -11.38 25.91 -25.89
N GLU A 61 -12.03 26.30 -26.99
CA GLU A 61 -13.40 25.88 -27.32
C GLU A 61 -13.49 24.34 -27.47
N MET A 62 -12.52 23.73 -28.14
CA MET A 62 -12.45 22.27 -28.32
C MET A 62 -12.30 21.50 -27.00
N MET A 63 -11.50 22.00 -26.04
CA MET A 63 -11.37 21.36 -24.72
C MET A 63 -12.56 21.64 -23.80
N THR A 64 -13.11 22.86 -23.81
CA THR A 64 -14.26 23.24 -22.96
C THR A 64 -15.59 22.66 -23.42
N ASN A 65 -15.75 22.39 -24.72
CA ASN A 65 -16.85 21.56 -25.23
C ASN A 65 -16.68 20.07 -24.89
N LEU A 66 -15.52 19.66 -24.36
CA LEU A 66 -15.11 18.27 -24.13
C LEU A 66 -15.09 17.44 -25.44
N ASP A 67 -14.82 18.11 -26.56
CA ASP A 67 -14.75 17.49 -27.90
C ASP A 67 -13.42 16.74 -28.11
N PHE A 68 -12.34 17.24 -27.52
CA PHE A 68 -11.05 16.55 -27.39
C PHE A 68 -10.39 16.88 -26.05
N LEU A 69 -9.70 15.91 -25.46
CA LEU A 69 -8.81 16.15 -24.33
C LEU A 69 -7.41 15.56 -24.61
N PRO A 70 -6.32 16.33 -24.38
CA PRO A 70 -4.97 15.79 -24.42
C PRO A 70 -4.67 14.90 -23.19
N ASN A 71 -3.53 14.22 -23.22
CA ASN A 71 -3.08 13.36 -22.13
C ASN A 71 -2.91 14.11 -20.80
N SER A 72 -2.85 13.33 -19.71
CA SER A 72 -2.76 13.92 -18.37
C SER A 72 -1.51 14.80 -18.15
N PRO A 73 -0.29 14.42 -18.60
CA PRO A 73 0.87 15.29 -18.48
C PRO A 73 0.70 16.65 -19.19
N THR A 74 0.06 16.71 -20.36
CA THR A 74 -0.18 17.99 -21.04
C THR A 74 -1.09 18.91 -20.21
N LEU A 75 -2.24 18.42 -19.76
CA LEU A 75 -3.16 19.19 -18.91
C LEU A 75 -2.48 19.70 -17.62
N MET A 76 -1.63 18.85 -17.02
CA MET A 76 -0.93 19.14 -15.76
C MET A 76 0.28 20.08 -15.92
N ASN A 77 1.00 20.05 -17.05
CA ASN A 77 2.32 20.67 -17.17
C ASN A 77 2.45 21.76 -18.25
N ALA A 78 1.52 21.86 -19.21
CA ALA A 78 1.58 22.90 -20.24
C ALA A 78 1.51 24.31 -19.60
N GLY A 79 2.42 25.20 -19.98
CA GLY A 79 2.54 26.54 -19.39
C GLY A 79 3.09 26.58 -17.96
N ARG A 80 3.51 25.45 -17.38
CA ARG A 80 4.09 25.38 -16.02
C ARG A 80 5.59 25.05 -16.07
N PRO A 81 6.41 25.36 -15.04
CA PRO A 81 7.87 25.27 -15.11
C PRO A 81 8.44 23.91 -15.55
N LEU A 82 7.84 22.80 -15.09
CA LEU A 82 8.25 21.43 -15.44
C LEU A 82 8.12 21.14 -16.96
N GLY A 83 7.05 21.65 -17.60
CA GLY A 83 6.89 21.65 -19.05
C GLY A 83 6.91 20.31 -19.80
N GLN A 84 6.84 19.16 -19.13
CA GLN A 84 6.95 17.85 -19.78
C GLN A 84 5.57 17.25 -20.10
N LEU A 85 5.31 16.94 -21.38
CA LEU A 85 3.95 16.74 -21.92
C LEU A 85 3.69 15.33 -22.52
N SER A 86 4.71 14.59 -22.93
CA SER A 86 4.61 13.16 -23.33
C SER A 86 4.18 12.26 -22.15
N ALA A 87 3.40 11.21 -22.43
CA ALA A 87 3.00 10.21 -21.44
C ALA A 87 3.82 8.92 -21.53
N CYS A 88 4.36 8.58 -22.70
CA CYS A 88 5.02 7.30 -22.98
C CYS A 88 6.38 7.54 -23.63
N PHE A 89 7.33 6.64 -23.41
CA PHE A 89 8.70 6.67 -23.94
C PHE A 89 9.25 5.25 -24.06
N VAL A 90 10.29 5.05 -24.87
CA VAL A 90 11.03 3.78 -24.98
C VAL A 90 12.54 4.00 -24.95
N LEU A 91 13.29 3.01 -24.46
CA LEU A 91 14.74 3.02 -24.30
C LEU A 91 15.31 1.65 -24.73
N PRO A 92 16.35 1.62 -25.59
CA PRO A 92 16.96 0.36 -26.00
C PRO A 92 17.75 -0.26 -24.86
N VAL A 93 17.84 -1.59 -24.81
CA VAL A 93 18.78 -2.30 -23.94
C VAL A 93 19.89 -2.93 -24.78
N GLY A 94 21.11 -2.39 -24.68
CA GLY A 94 22.29 -2.92 -25.38
C GLY A 94 22.93 -4.11 -24.67
N ASP A 95 23.83 -4.83 -25.37
CA ASP A 95 24.47 -6.08 -24.90
C ASP A 95 25.83 -5.81 -24.19
N SER A 96 25.88 -4.70 -23.46
CA SER A 96 27.01 -4.26 -22.62
C SER A 96 26.51 -3.78 -21.25
N MET A 97 27.37 -3.85 -20.22
CA MET A 97 26.99 -3.40 -18.87
C MET A 97 26.72 -1.89 -18.84
N GLU A 98 27.47 -1.14 -19.64
CA GLU A 98 27.36 0.30 -19.82
C GLU A 98 25.97 0.66 -20.37
N GLU A 99 25.55 0.08 -21.50
CA GLU A 99 24.24 0.37 -22.11
C GLU A 99 23.07 -0.11 -21.24
N ILE A 100 23.19 -1.27 -20.58
CA ILE A 100 22.21 -1.80 -19.62
C ILE A 100 21.98 -0.79 -18.49
N PHE A 101 23.06 -0.25 -17.90
CA PHE A 101 22.94 0.67 -16.77
C PHE A 101 22.64 2.12 -17.20
N ASP A 102 23.00 2.54 -18.42
CA ASP A 102 22.58 3.82 -18.97
C ASP A 102 21.08 3.85 -19.29
N ALA A 103 20.52 2.81 -19.92
CA ALA A 103 19.08 2.72 -20.16
C ALA A 103 18.28 2.65 -18.84
N VAL A 104 18.80 1.98 -17.82
CA VAL A 104 18.31 2.05 -16.43
C VAL A 104 18.32 3.49 -15.88
N LYS A 105 19.43 4.22 -16.04
CA LYS A 105 19.57 5.62 -15.63
C LYS A 105 18.64 6.56 -16.40
N TYR A 106 18.42 6.30 -17.69
CA TYR A 106 17.52 7.08 -18.54
C TYR A 106 16.06 6.87 -18.17
N ALA A 107 15.67 5.63 -17.82
CA ALA A 107 14.36 5.34 -17.25
C ALA A 107 14.12 6.18 -15.99
N ALA A 108 15.13 6.21 -15.11
CA ALA A 108 15.19 7.03 -13.91
C ALA A 108 15.23 8.56 -14.14
N ILE A 109 15.26 9.06 -15.38
CA ILE A 109 15.11 10.51 -15.63
C ILE A 109 13.73 10.82 -16.23
N ILE A 110 13.13 9.87 -16.96
CA ILE A 110 11.78 10.00 -17.54
C ILE A 110 10.66 9.77 -16.51
N HIS A 111 10.80 8.80 -15.61
CA HIS A 111 9.80 8.59 -14.55
C HIS A 111 9.65 9.79 -13.62
N LYS A 112 10.68 10.65 -13.54
CA LYS A 112 10.66 11.89 -12.75
C LYS A 112 9.68 12.90 -13.35
N SER A 113 9.58 12.97 -14.67
CA SER A 113 8.83 13.99 -15.38
C SER A 113 7.37 13.59 -15.65
N GLY A 114 7.07 12.28 -15.73
CA GLY A 114 5.70 11.75 -15.84
C GLY A 114 5.51 10.57 -16.80
N GLY A 115 6.56 10.20 -17.52
CA GLY A 115 6.49 9.24 -18.61
C GLY A 115 6.42 7.77 -18.19
N GLY A 116 6.15 6.93 -19.20
CA GLY A 116 6.60 5.53 -19.21
C GLY A 116 7.82 5.24 -20.05
N THR A 117 8.49 4.11 -19.84
CA THR A 117 9.83 3.86 -20.41
C THR A 117 10.02 2.39 -20.79
N GLY A 118 10.01 2.06 -22.06
CA GLY A 118 10.18 0.66 -22.50
C GLY A 118 11.55 0.14 -22.72
N PHE A 119 11.60 -1.19 -22.87
CA PHE A 119 12.77 -2.05 -22.97
C PHE A 119 12.41 -3.35 -23.71
N SER A 120 13.00 -3.55 -24.90
CA SER A 120 13.15 -4.88 -25.50
C SER A 120 14.45 -5.50 -24.96
N PHE A 121 14.34 -6.72 -24.43
CA PHE A 121 15.50 -7.44 -23.91
C PHE A 121 16.14 -8.36 -24.96
N SER A 122 15.57 -8.38 -26.18
CA SER A 122 15.89 -9.31 -27.26
C SER A 122 17.31 -9.15 -27.85
N ARG A 123 18.00 -8.06 -27.52
CA ARG A 123 19.39 -7.80 -27.96
C ARG A 123 20.42 -8.45 -27.02
N LEU A 124 20.03 -8.79 -25.79
CA LEU A 124 20.92 -9.35 -24.78
C LEU A 124 21.27 -10.80 -25.11
N ARG A 125 22.55 -11.14 -25.04
CA ARG A 125 23.00 -12.54 -25.23
C ARG A 125 22.35 -13.49 -24.21
N PRO A 126 22.11 -14.77 -24.59
CA PRO A 126 21.40 -15.70 -23.75
C PRO A 126 22.20 -16.16 -22.53
N LYS A 127 21.49 -16.71 -21.55
CA LYS A 127 22.02 -17.30 -20.33
C LYS A 127 23.06 -18.38 -20.64
N GLY A 128 24.25 -18.26 -20.06
CA GLY A 128 25.38 -19.16 -20.32
C GLY A 128 26.34 -18.71 -21.43
N ALA A 129 25.99 -17.72 -22.26
CA ALA A 129 26.88 -17.25 -23.34
C ALA A 129 28.20 -16.64 -22.80
N THR A 130 29.31 -16.83 -23.51
CA THR A 130 30.65 -16.44 -23.01
C THR A 130 30.85 -14.92 -22.96
N VAL A 131 31.38 -14.43 -21.83
CA VAL A 131 31.77 -13.02 -21.63
C VAL A 131 33.29 -12.89 -21.75
N ARG A 132 33.76 -12.58 -22.97
CA ARG A 132 35.21 -12.58 -23.30
C ARG A 132 36.08 -11.67 -22.43
N SER A 133 35.53 -10.59 -21.89
CA SER A 133 36.25 -9.63 -21.05
C SER A 133 36.51 -10.11 -19.61
N THR A 134 35.76 -11.09 -19.13
CA THR A 134 35.87 -11.62 -17.75
C THR A 134 36.18 -13.12 -17.69
N GLY A 135 36.08 -13.84 -18.83
CA GLY A 135 36.15 -15.30 -18.88
C GLY A 135 34.91 -16.01 -18.31
N GLY A 136 33.89 -15.25 -17.88
CA GLY A 136 32.66 -15.77 -17.29
C GLY A 136 31.57 -16.10 -18.31
N VAL A 137 30.38 -16.40 -17.78
CA VAL A 137 29.15 -16.65 -18.54
C VAL A 137 28.10 -15.57 -18.27
N ALA A 138 27.25 -15.31 -19.25
CA ALA A 138 26.20 -14.28 -19.21
C ALA A 138 24.96 -14.73 -18.44
N SER A 139 24.25 -13.75 -17.86
CA SER A 139 23.08 -13.98 -17.02
C SER A 139 21.75 -14.15 -17.78
N GLY A 140 21.72 -13.85 -19.08
CA GLY A 140 20.52 -13.85 -19.93
C GLY A 140 19.58 -12.65 -19.70
N PRO A 141 18.71 -12.32 -20.67
CA PRO A 141 17.77 -11.21 -20.58
C PRO A 141 16.87 -11.24 -19.35
N VAL A 142 16.33 -12.39 -18.93
CA VAL A 142 15.42 -12.45 -17.76
C VAL A 142 16.11 -11.99 -16.46
N SER A 143 17.42 -12.22 -16.32
CA SER A 143 18.19 -11.72 -15.17
C SER A 143 18.44 -10.21 -15.23
N PHE A 144 18.59 -9.64 -16.42
CA PHE A 144 18.68 -8.19 -16.61
C PHE A 144 17.32 -7.49 -16.60
N MET A 145 16.24 -8.14 -17.03
CA MET A 145 14.86 -7.71 -16.77
C MET A 145 14.69 -7.51 -15.27
N LYS A 146 15.12 -8.46 -14.43
CA LYS A 146 15.13 -8.30 -12.98
C LYS A 146 15.97 -7.10 -12.47
N VAL A 147 16.92 -6.54 -13.23
CA VAL A 147 17.65 -5.28 -12.90
C VAL A 147 16.89 -4.04 -13.37
N PHE A 148 16.37 -4.06 -14.60
CA PHE A 148 15.50 -3.00 -15.11
C PHE A 148 14.21 -2.90 -14.33
N ASN A 149 13.71 -4.03 -13.82
CA ASN A 149 12.61 -4.11 -12.90
C ASN A 149 13.01 -3.24 -11.70
N SER A 150 14.21 -3.40 -11.11
CA SER A 150 14.69 -2.69 -9.92
C SER A 150 15.00 -1.22 -10.07
N ALA A 151 15.32 -0.76 -11.27
CA ALA A 151 15.74 0.62 -11.49
C ALA A 151 14.78 1.41 -12.41
N THR A 152 13.88 0.68 -13.06
CA THR A 152 12.47 1.06 -13.15
C THR A 152 11.72 0.72 -11.87
N GLU A 153 12.44 0.47 -10.80
CA GLU A 153 11.99 0.73 -9.46
C GLU A 153 13.07 1.65 -8.84
N ALA A 154 13.41 2.75 -9.54
CA ALA A 154 14.28 3.84 -9.07
C ALA A 154 13.67 5.25 -8.96
N VAL A 155 12.56 5.61 -9.63
CA VAL A 155 12.06 7.01 -9.77
C VAL A 155 10.54 7.18 -10.01
N LYS A 156 9.91 8.31 -9.57
CA LYS A 156 8.46 8.61 -9.74
C LYS A 156 8.06 10.12 -9.81
N GLN A 157 7.12 10.51 -10.67
CA GLN A 157 6.69 11.91 -10.93
C GLN A 157 5.79 12.59 -9.86
N GLY A 158 6.21 13.75 -9.38
CA GLY A 158 5.32 14.89 -9.03
C GLY A 158 4.18 14.62 -8.04
N GLY A 159 4.36 13.65 -7.13
CA GLY A 159 3.38 13.33 -6.08
C GLY A 159 2.04 12.74 -6.56
N THR A 160 1.90 12.36 -7.83
CA THR A 160 0.61 11.87 -8.39
C THR A 160 0.71 10.64 -9.30
N ARG A 161 1.92 10.22 -9.70
CA ARG A 161 2.13 9.00 -10.51
C ARG A 161 3.47 8.28 -10.22
N ARG A 162 3.51 6.95 -10.38
CA ARG A 162 4.66 6.15 -10.85
C ARG A 162 4.51 5.95 -12.36
N GLY A 163 5.01 4.83 -12.87
CA GLY A 163 4.59 4.17 -14.09
C GLY A 163 4.29 2.68 -13.91
N ALA A 164 4.15 1.86 -14.97
CA ALA A 164 4.06 0.38 -14.93
C ALA A 164 4.59 -0.29 -16.23
N ASN A 165 5.36 -1.38 -16.12
CA ASN A 165 6.39 -1.82 -17.08
C ASN A 165 5.79 -2.68 -18.18
N MET A 166 6.50 -2.73 -19.30
CA MET A 166 6.25 -3.71 -20.33
C MET A 166 7.61 -4.17 -20.84
N GLY A 167 7.74 -5.48 -21.05
CA GLY A 167 9.01 -6.11 -21.37
C GLY A 167 8.76 -7.06 -22.51
N ILE A 168 9.54 -6.92 -23.58
CA ILE A 168 9.36 -7.72 -24.79
C ILE A 168 10.63 -8.53 -25.03
N LEU A 169 10.43 -9.82 -25.25
CA LEU A 169 11.44 -10.72 -25.76
C LEU A 169 10.90 -11.39 -27.02
N ARG A 170 11.67 -11.36 -28.11
CA ARG A 170 11.31 -12.04 -29.37
C ARG A 170 11.18 -13.55 -29.17
N ILE A 171 10.23 -14.15 -29.89
CA ILE A 171 9.92 -15.58 -29.85
C ILE A 171 11.11 -16.47 -30.28
N ASP A 172 12.03 -15.93 -31.08
CA ASP A 172 13.27 -16.55 -31.57
C ASP A 172 14.46 -16.45 -30.59
N HIS A 173 14.30 -15.81 -29.43
CA HIS A 173 15.38 -15.71 -28.45
C HIS A 173 15.63 -17.04 -27.69
N PRO A 174 16.87 -17.48 -27.42
CA PRO A 174 17.12 -18.81 -26.82
C PRO A 174 16.51 -19.02 -25.43
N ASP A 175 16.41 -17.95 -24.63
CA ASP A 175 15.79 -17.95 -23.29
C ASP A 175 14.25 -17.74 -23.31
N ILE A 176 13.59 -17.83 -24.48
CA ILE A 176 12.15 -17.54 -24.62
C ILE A 176 11.24 -18.37 -23.70
N LEU A 177 11.58 -19.63 -23.43
CA LEU A 177 10.81 -20.48 -22.51
C LEU A 177 10.90 -19.97 -21.07
N GLU A 178 12.08 -19.51 -20.64
CA GLU A 178 12.28 -18.89 -19.33
C GLU A 178 11.52 -17.55 -19.23
N PHE A 179 11.37 -16.82 -20.32
CA PHE A 179 10.58 -15.59 -20.39
C PHE A 179 9.06 -15.83 -20.37
N ILE A 180 8.52 -16.78 -21.17
CA ILE A 180 7.09 -17.12 -21.13
C ILE A 180 6.69 -17.59 -19.72
N GLN A 181 7.60 -18.29 -19.04
CA GLN A 181 7.40 -18.78 -17.68
C GLN A 181 7.90 -17.81 -16.57
N CYS A 182 8.46 -16.63 -16.88
CA CYS A 182 8.99 -15.70 -15.85
C CYS A 182 7.88 -15.03 -15.00
N LYS A 183 6.62 -15.30 -15.33
CA LYS A 183 5.43 -14.98 -14.52
C LYS A 183 4.57 -16.23 -14.25
N GLN A 184 5.11 -17.44 -14.41
CA GLN A 184 4.40 -18.68 -14.06
C GLN A 184 4.16 -18.78 -12.56
N ASP A 185 5.17 -18.39 -11.79
CA ASP A 185 4.91 -17.66 -10.56
C ASP A 185 4.84 -16.17 -10.92
N ASN A 186 3.67 -15.55 -10.78
CA ASN A 186 3.53 -14.09 -10.90
C ASN A 186 4.54 -13.39 -9.98
N ASN A 187 4.97 -14.06 -8.90
CA ASN A 187 5.89 -13.53 -7.92
C ASN A 187 7.35 -13.30 -8.41
N GLU A 188 7.66 -13.34 -9.71
CA GLU A 188 9.00 -13.10 -10.25
C GLU A 188 9.22 -11.83 -11.10
N ILE A 189 8.25 -11.30 -11.88
CA ILE A 189 8.36 -9.98 -12.54
C ILE A 189 6.97 -9.33 -12.79
N THR A 190 6.72 -8.08 -12.37
CA THR A 190 5.51 -7.28 -12.72
C THR A 190 5.52 -5.78 -12.42
N ASN A 191 6.69 -5.11 -12.30
CA ASN A 191 6.67 -3.78 -12.96
C ASN A 191 6.21 -4.12 -14.38
N PHE A 192 6.95 -5.05 -15.01
CA PHE A 192 6.64 -5.69 -16.26
C PHE A 192 5.32 -6.44 -16.30
N ASN A 193 4.28 -5.82 -16.88
CA ASN A 193 3.54 -6.52 -17.93
C ASN A 193 4.58 -7.18 -18.88
N ILE A 194 4.30 -8.36 -19.40
CA ILE A 194 5.21 -8.95 -20.41
C ILE A 194 4.43 -9.31 -21.66
N SER A 195 5.09 -9.20 -22.80
CA SER A 195 4.55 -9.70 -24.07
C SER A 195 5.61 -10.41 -24.87
N VAL A 196 5.24 -11.54 -25.47
CA VAL A 196 6.11 -12.22 -26.43
C VAL A 196 6.09 -11.43 -27.75
N GLY A 197 7.29 -11.14 -28.25
CA GLY A 197 7.50 -10.59 -29.58
C GLY A 197 7.33 -11.67 -30.64
N ILE A 198 6.10 -11.89 -31.09
CA ILE A 198 5.74 -12.90 -32.08
C ILE A 198 6.18 -12.45 -33.47
N THR A 199 6.77 -13.38 -34.23
CA THR A 199 7.15 -13.21 -35.64
C THR A 199 6.16 -13.91 -36.56
N GLU A 200 6.11 -13.46 -37.81
CA GLU A 200 5.31 -14.07 -38.88
C GLU A 200 5.77 -15.50 -39.18
N ASP A 201 7.08 -15.77 -39.16
CA ASP A 201 7.61 -17.11 -39.46
C ASP A 201 7.36 -18.12 -38.33
N PHE A 202 7.34 -17.68 -37.07
CA PHE A 202 6.85 -18.51 -35.97
C PHE A 202 5.39 -18.90 -36.16
N MET A 203 4.50 -17.96 -36.49
CA MET A 203 3.08 -18.26 -36.68
C MET A 203 2.83 -19.18 -37.88
N LYS A 204 3.57 -19.01 -38.99
CA LYS A 204 3.56 -19.96 -40.11
C LYS A 204 4.01 -21.37 -39.69
N ALA A 205 4.98 -21.48 -38.77
CA ALA A 205 5.41 -22.76 -38.21
C ALA A 205 4.34 -23.36 -37.28
N VAL A 206 3.65 -22.55 -36.46
CA VAL A 206 2.49 -22.98 -35.65
C VAL A 206 1.41 -23.56 -36.55
N GLU A 207 0.99 -22.85 -37.59
CA GLU A 207 -0.04 -23.31 -38.53
C GLU A 207 0.35 -24.65 -39.18
N LYS A 208 1.59 -24.76 -39.69
CA LYS A 208 2.10 -25.97 -40.36
C LYS A 208 2.49 -27.12 -39.41
N GLY A 209 2.57 -26.87 -38.10
CA GLY A 209 3.05 -27.86 -37.12
C GLY A 209 4.55 -28.14 -37.18
N GLN A 210 5.32 -27.16 -37.65
CA GLN A 210 6.77 -27.27 -37.86
C GLN A 210 7.56 -26.80 -36.64
N ASP A 211 8.83 -27.18 -36.60
CA ASP A 211 9.81 -26.61 -35.69
C ASP A 211 10.31 -25.25 -36.22
N TYR A 212 10.78 -24.41 -35.31
CA TYR A 212 11.39 -23.11 -35.61
C TYR A 212 12.70 -22.95 -34.84
N ASP A 213 13.58 -22.09 -35.33
CA ASP A 213 14.93 -21.91 -34.79
C ASP A 213 15.01 -20.80 -33.74
N LEU A 214 15.83 -21.06 -32.72
CA LEU A 214 16.26 -20.09 -31.71
C LEU A 214 17.64 -19.53 -32.09
N ILE A 215 17.76 -18.21 -32.15
CA ILE A 215 18.91 -17.48 -32.69
C ILE A 215 19.57 -16.70 -31.56
N ASP A 216 20.86 -16.95 -31.32
CA ASP A 216 21.65 -16.13 -30.38
C ASP A 216 21.89 -14.72 -30.97
N PRO A 217 21.35 -13.64 -30.38
CA PRO A 217 21.46 -12.28 -30.93
C PRO A 217 22.90 -11.74 -30.94
N HIS A 218 23.82 -12.34 -30.18
CA HIS A 218 25.23 -11.94 -30.19
C HIS A 218 26.03 -12.57 -31.35
N THR A 219 25.58 -13.71 -31.88
CA THR A 219 26.30 -14.44 -32.94
C THR A 219 25.52 -14.62 -34.24
N ASN A 220 24.22 -14.32 -34.25
CA ASN A 220 23.27 -14.53 -35.34
C ASN A 220 23.32 -15.97 -35.90
N LYS A 221 23.46 -16.95 -34.99
CA LYS A 221 23.45 -18.38 -35.31
C LYS A 221 22.30 -19.07 -34.61
N VAL A 222 21.74 -20.05 -35.31
CA VAL A 222 20.84 -21.04 -34.71
C VAL A 222 21.61 -21.82 -33.65
N VAL A 223 21.09 -21.83 -32.41
CA VAL A 223 21.67 -22.57 -31.28
C VAL A 223 20.84 -23.78 -30.87
N LYS A 224 19.55 -23.80 -31.22
CA LYS A 224 18.56 -24.84 -30.90
C LYS A 224 17.31 -24.63 -31.77
N SER A 225 16.54 -25.67 -32.01
CA SER A 225 15.18 -25.56 -32.60
C SER A 225 14.13 -26.05 -31.59
N LEU A 226 12.89 -25.56 -31.70
CA LEU A 226 11.74 -25.95 -30.86
C LEU A 226 10.49 -26.16 -31.72
N ASN A 227 9.57 -27.02 -31.29
CA ASN A 227 8.28 -27.15 -31.98
C ASN A 227 7.39 -25.93 -31.74
N ALA A 228 6.97 -25.26 -32.81
CA ALA A 228 6.26 -23.99 -32.70
C ALA A 228 4.90 -24.14 -32.01
N ARG A 229 4.18 -25.26 -32.23
CA ARG A 229 2.86 -25.49 -31.60
C ARG A 229 2.95 -25.66 -30.09
N GLU A 230 3.93 -26.40 -29.57
CA GLU A 230 4.08 -26.54 -28.12
C GLU A 230 4.50 -25.23 -27.43
N VAL A 231 5.30 -24.37 -28.09
CA VAL A 231 5.61 -23.03 -27.56
C VAL A 231 4.41 -22.10 -27.61
N PHE A 232 3.63 -22.11 -28.70
CA PHE A 232 2.40 -21.31 -28.81
C PHE A 232 1.33 -21.75 -27.80
N LYS A 233 1.17 -23.07 -27.62
CA LYS A 233 0.32 -23.66 -26.58
C LYS A 233 0.75 -23.22 -25.18
N LEU A 234 2.05 -23.20 -24.86
CA LEU A 234 2.54 -22.69 -23.58
C LEU A 234 2.20 -21.20 -23.37
N ILE A 235 2.26 -20.37 -24.42
CA ILE A 235 1.83 -18.96 -24.38
C ILE A 235 0.34 -18.85 -24.08
N VAL A 236 -0.50 -19.64 -24.78
CA VAL A 236 -1.96 -19.69 -24.59
C VAL A 236 -2.32 -20.18 -23.18
N GLU A 237 -1.71 -21.27 -22.71
CA GLU A 237 -1.94 -21.85 -21.37
C GLU A 237 -1.56 -20.86 -20.27
N MET A 238 -0.42 -20.18 -20.40
CA MET A 238 -0.01 -19.13 -19.46
C MET A 238 -0.98 -17.95 -19.47
N ALA A 239 -1.33 -17.42 -20.65
CA ALA A 239 -2.26 -16.30 -20.76
C ALA A 239 -3.66 -16.65 -20.24
N TRP A 240 -4.17 -17.88 -20.46
CA TRP A 240 -5.43 -18.35 -19.89
C TRP A 240 -5.38 -18.49 -18.36
N LYS A 241 -4.21 -18.82 -17.81
CA LYS A 241 -3.96 -19.05 -16.38
C LYS A 241 -3.86 -17.75 -15.58
N ASN A 242 -3.18 -16.72 -16.10
CA ASN A 242 -2.94 -15.45 -15.36
C ASN A 242 -3.08 -14.17 -16.20
N GLY A 243 -3.38 -14.23 -17.49
CA GLY A 243 -3.43 -13.07 -18.41
C GLY A 243 -2.07 -12.56 -18.90
N GLU A 244 -0.99 -13.33 -18.73
CA GLU A 244 0.37 -13.01 -19.17
C GLU A 244 1.05 -14.28 -19.76
N PRO A 245 1.97 -14.17 -20.72
CA PRO A 245 2.33 -12.97 -21.45
C PRO A 245 1.21 -12.53 -22.40
N GLY A 246 1.14 -11.23 -22.68
CA GLY A 246 0.45 -10.75 -23.88
C GLY A 246 1.21 -11.16 -25.15
N ILE A 247 0.64 -10.88 -26.31
CA ILE A 247 1.34 -11.05 -27.60
C ILE A 247 1.48 -9.73 -28.33
N VAL A 248 2.66 -9.49 -28.90
CA VAL A 248 2.98 -8.32 -29.72
C VAL A 248 3.60 -8.83 -31.02
N PHE A 249 2.96 -8.54 -32.15
CA PHE A 249 3.41 -8.97 -33.47
C PHE A 249 4.44 -7.97 -34.00
N LEU A 250 5.71 -8.17 -33.63
CA LEU A 250 6.79 -7.21 -33.91
C LEU A 250 6.99 -6.99 -35.40
N ASP A 251 6.92 -8.04 -36.22
CA ASP A 251 7.10 -7.94 -37.66
C ASP A 251 6.05 -7.00 -38.31
N ARG A 252 4.81 -6.98 -37.80
CA ARG A 252 3.72 -6.11 -38.27
C ARG A 252 3.82 -4.67 -37.77
N ILE A 253 4.37 -4.51 -36.57
CA ILE A 253 4.69 -3.18 -36.02
C ILE A 253 5.81 -2.55 -36.86
N ASN A 254 6.78 -3.34 -37.32
CA ASN A 254 7.90 -2.86 -38.11
C ASN A 254 7.62 -2.79 -39.63
N GLU A 255 6.76 -3.66 -40.18
CA GLU A 255 6.17 -3.50 -41.53
C GLU A 255 5.45 -2.14 -41.64
N LYS A 256 4.69 -1.78 -40.60
CA LYS A 256 3.93 -0.52 -40.52
C LYS A 256 4.68 0.59 -39.79
N ASN A 257 5.99 0.44 -39.56
CA ASN A 257 6.82 1.51 -39.01
C ASN A 257 7.04 2.56 -40.12
N PRO A 258 6.63 3.82 -39.91
CA PRO A 258 6.79 4.86 -40.93
C PRO A 258 8.25 5.21 -41.21
N THR A 259 9.16 4.93 -40.27
CA THR A 259 10.56 5.35 -40.28
C THR A 259 11.50 4.14 -40.09
N PRO A 260 11.50 3.15 -40.98
CA PRO A 260 12.25 1.91 -40.81
C PRO A 260 13.77 2.14 -40.89
N LEU A 261 14.22 3.17 -41.62
CA LEU A 261 15.63 3.58 -41.71
C LEU A 261 16.09 4.41 -40.48
N VAL A 262 15.30 4.43 -39.41
CA VAL A 262 15.63 5.03 -38.11
C VAL A 262 15.78 3.98 -37.00
N GLY A 263 14.97 2.91 -36.97
CA GLY A 263 15.08 1.82 -35.97
C GLY A 263 13.85 0.90 -35.85
N GLU A 264 13.86 0.00 -34.86
CA GLU A 264 12.85 -1.06 -34.52
C GLU A 264 12.23 -0.81 -33.10
N ILE A 265 11.02 -1.31 -32.74
CA ILE A 265 10.10 -0.77 -31.67
C ILE A 265 9.93 -1.61 -30.34
N GLU A 266 9.67 -0.96 -29.17
CA GLU A 266 9.65 -1.50 -27.74
C GLU A 266 8.56 -0.87 -26.72
N SER A 267 8.73 -0.78 -25.36
CA SER A 267 7.65 -0.85 -24.26
C SER A 267 7.38 0.22 -23.07
N THR A 268 7.29 -0.06 -21.70
CA THR A 268 6.77 0.85 -20.53
C THR A 268 7.38 0.69 -19.05
N ASN A 269 6.86 1.30 -17.87
CA ASN A 269 7.32 1.83 -16.43
C ASN A 269 7.18 1.17 -14.85
N PRO A 270 7.31 1.78 -13.57
CA PRO A 270 7.57 1.16 -12.12
C PRO A 270 6.65 0.51 -10.94
N CYS A 271 7.22 -0.05 -9.78
CA CYS A 271 6.55 -0.51 -8.46
C CYS A 271 7.22 -0.50 -6.96
N VAL A 272 7.03 -1.49 -5.98
CA VAL A 272 7.45 -1.73 -4.50
C VAL A 272 7.98 -3.18 -4.12
N THR A 273 8.07 -3.61 -2.83
CA THR A 273 8.79 -4.77 -2.15
C THR A 273 7.98 -5.84 -1.36
N GLY A 274 8.56 -6.94 -0.73
CA GLY A 274 7.83 -8.18 -0.27
C GLY A 274 7.87 -8.78 1.17
N ASP A 275 8.91 -8.64 2.01
CA ASP A 275 8.81 -8.98 3.45
C ASP A 275 8.26 -7.82 4.31
N THR A 276 7.97 -6.71 3.65
CA THR A 276 7.27 -5.53 4.14
C THR A 276 5.90 -5.89 4.71
N TRP A 277 5.67 -5.49 5.96
CA TRP A 277 4.36 -5.48 6.62
C TRP A 277 3.57 -4.25 6.19
N VAL A 278 2.43 -4.46 5.54
CA VAL A 278 1.41 -3.42 5.36
C VAL A 278 0.45 -3.49 6.54
N SER A 279 0.04 -2.34 7.06
CA SER A 279 -0.99 -2.28 8.11
C SER A 279 -2.38 -2.38 7.45
N THR A 280 -3.26 -3.23 7.98
CA THR A 280 -4.54 -3.60 7.37
C THR A 280 -5.65 -3.71 8.42
N GLU A 281 -6.91 -3.81 7.99
CA GLU A 281 -8.05 -4.10 8.87
C GLU A 281 -7.91 -5.42 9.67
N TYR A 282 -7.06 -6.36 9.21
CA TYR A 282 -6.76 -7.62 9.90
C TYR A 282 -5.43 -7.59 10.69
N GLY A 283 -4.93 -6.40 11.02
CA GLY A 283 -3.60 -6.24 11.63
C GLY A 283 -2.51 -6.06 10.59
N LEU A 284 -1.28 -6.40 10.96
CA LEU A 284 -0.13 -6.33 10.05
C LEU A 284 -0.08 -7.59 9.20
N MET A 285 -0.20 -7.41 7.88
CA MET A 285 -0.04 -8.48 6.90
C MET A 285 1.20 -8.22 6.05
N ARG A 286 2.00 -9.25 5.77
CA ARG A 286 3.08 -9.14 4.79
C ARG A 286 2.45 -8.94 3.42
N ILE A 287 3.04 -8.06 2.60
CA ILE A 287 2.46 -7.76 1.28
C ILE A 287 2.50 -8.96 0.32
N ASP A 288 3.36 -9.96 0.57
CA ASP A 288 3.27 -11.27 -0.11
C ASP A 288 2.01 -12.06 0.25
N GLU A 289 1.66 -12.10 1.52
CA GLU A 289 0.42 -12.72 1.99
C GLU A 289 -0.83 -11.91 1.56
N ILE A 290 -0.73 -10.58 1.44
CA ILE A 290 -1.79 -9.75 0.88
C ILE A 290 -1.99 -10.09 -0.60
N TYR A 291 -0.92 -10.15 -1.38
CA TYR A 291 -0.99 -10.54 -2.79
C TYR A 291 -1.62 -11.93 -2.96
N ASN A 292 -1.17 -12.92 -2.19
CA ASN A 292 -1.66 -14.30 -2.24
C ASN A 292 -3.10 -14.50 -1.72
N LYS A 293 -3.79 -13.45 -1.25
CA LYS A 293 -5.17 -13.51 -0.71
C LYS A 293 -6.14 -12.47 -1.27
N TYR A 294 -5.63 -11.35 -1.77
CA TYR A 294 -6.41 -10.16 -2.16
C TYR A 294 -5.89 -9.56 -3.48
N GLN A 295 -5.40 -10.41 -4.40
CA GLN A 295 -4.68 -10.03 -5.62
C GLN A 295 -5.37 -8.92 -6.43
N ASN A 296 -6.70 -8.83 -6.45
CA ASN A 296 -7.42 -7.81 -7.23
C ASN A 296 -8.40 -7.02 -6.35
N GLY A 297 -7.99 -6.74 -5.11
CA GLY A 297 -8.67 -5.81 -4.21
C GLY A 297 -9.50 -6.49 -3.12
N GLY A 298 -10.36 -5.70 -2.48
CA GLY A 298 -11.28 -6.18 -1.43
C GLY A 298 -10.67 -6.29 -0.02
N LEU A 299 -9.51 -5.68 0.19
CA LEU A 299 -8.88 -5.51 1.51
C LEU A 299 -8.72 -4.02 1.82
N ASN A 300 -9.08 -3.61 3.03
CA ASN A 300 -8.79 -2.27 3.54
C ASN A 300 -7.41 -2.22 4.20
N ILE A 301 -6.57 -1.30 3.71
CA ILE A 301 -5.25 -1.02 4.27
C ILE A 301 -5.26 0.30 5.02
N VAL A 302 -4.30 0.48 5.93
CA VAL A 302 -4.14 1.72 6.68
C VAL A 302 -3.25 2.70 5.91
N THR A 303 -3.78 3.90 5.70
CA THR A 303 -3.09 5.08 5.17
C THR A 303 -2.91 6.10 6.30
N ASP A 304 -1.81 6.87 6.31
CA ASP A 304 -1.57 7.91 7.32
C ASP A 304 -2.32 9.21 6.94
N ASN A 305 -3.02 9.84 7.88
CA ASN A 305 -3.90 10.99 7.60
C ASN A 305 -3.15 12.27 7.20
N ARG A 306 -1.83 12.30 7.38
CA ARG A 306 -0.98 13.40 6.90
C ARG A 306 -0.60 13.21 5.44
N VAL A 307 -0.82 12.03 4.85
CA VAL A 307 -0.90 11.94 3.38
C VAL A 307 -2.17 12.70 2.99
N PRO A 308 -2.08 13.73 2.13
CA PRO A 308 -3.29 14.39 1.66
C PRO A 308 -4.20 13.36 0.99
N MET A 309 -5.42 13.19 1.53
CA MET A 309 -6.47 12.51 0.78
C MET A 309 -6.54 13.16 -0.58
N THR A 310 -6.53 12.36 -1.64
CA THR A 310 -6.62 12.90 -2.99
C THR A 310 -8.10 13.17 -3.29
N GLN A 311 -8.68 14.11 -2.56
CA GLN A 311 -9.93 14.86 -2.78
C GLN A 311 -9.92 15.94 -1.68
N TYR A 312 -10.27 17.18 -2.01
CA TYR A 312 -9.96 18.31 -1.14
C TYR A 312 -10.75 18.32 0.15
N GLN A 313 -10.10 18.90 1.16
CA GLN A 313 -10.76 19.99 1.86
C GLN A 313 -9.87 21.24 1.85
N VAL A 314 -10.45 22.37 1.49
CA VAL A 314 -9.83 23.69 1.56
C VAL A 314 -10.40 24.41 2.78
N VAL A 315 -9.51 24.88 3.66
CA VAL A 315 -9.87 25.77 4.78
C VAL A 315 -8.90 26.96 4.76
N ASN A 316 -9.38 28.19 4.52
CA ASN A 316 -8.71 29.50 4.73
C ASN A 316 -7.60 30.02 3.75
N GLY A 317 -7.86 30.12 2.43
CA GLY A 317 -7.18 31.04 1.47
C GLY A 317 -5.70 30.83 1.04
N GLY A 318 -5.45 30.41 -0.22
CA GLY A 318 -4.12 30.16 -0.85
C GLY A 318 -3.51 28.74 -0.75
N TYR A 319 -2.84 28.24 -1.80
CA TYR A 319 -1.55 27.56 -1.56
C TYR A 319 -1.22 26.18 -2.26
N ILE A 320 -0.24 25.43 -1.73
CA ILE A 320 0.35 24.06 -1.92
C ILE A 320 1.24 23.67 -3.12
N THR A 321 2.50 23.28 -2.80
CA THR A 321 3.51 22.66 -3.69
C THR A 321 3.91 21.30 -3.14
N GLU A 322 4.07 20.31 -4.03
CA GLU A 322 4.12 18.87 -3.68
C GLU A 322 2.92 18.41 -2.82
N ALA A 323 2.87 17.13 -2.48
CA ALA A 323 2.01 16.67 -1.39
C ALA A 323 2.79 16.79 -0.07
N VAL A 324 3.08 18.03 0.33
CA VAL A 324 3.63 18.29 1.68
C VAL A 324 2.64 17.72 2.69
N PRO A 325 3.09 16.84 3.61
CA PRO A 325 2.18 16.27 4.57
C PRO A 325 1.71 17.31 5.57
N ASP A 326 0.42 17.38 5.88
CA ASP A 326 -0.04 18.20 7.00
C ASP A 326 0.41 17.57 8.31
N LEU A 327 1.51 18.07 8.86
CA LEU A 327 2.11 17.58 10.11
C LEU A 327 1.24 17.83 11.36
N ASN A 328 0.06 18.44 11.21
CA ASN A 328 -0.94 18.61 12.25
C ASN A 328 -2.00 17.49 12.25
N SER A 329 -2.37 16.97 11.08
CA SER A 329 -3.32 15.85 10.90
C SER A 329 -2.75 14.47 11.28
N GLU A 330 -2.05 14.37 12.43
CA GLU A 330 -1.54 13.12 12.99
C GLU A 330 -2.70 12.12 13.20
N GLY A 331 -2.63 10.97 12.51
CA GLY A 331 -3.70 9.99 12.47
C GLY A 331 -3.56 8.96 11.36
N THR A 332 -4.59 8.13 11.22
CA THR A 332 -4.66 6.99 10.29
C THR A 332 -6.11 6.74 9.86
N SER A 333 -6.30 6.20 8.66
CA SER A 333 -7.59 5.84 8.07
C SER A 333 -7.48 4.51 7.31
N LEU A 334 -8.60 3.79 7.19
CA LEU A 334 -8.70 2.62 6.31
C LEU A 334 -9.13 3.06 4.90
N ASN A 335 -8.45 2.57 3.86
CA ASN A 335 -8.82 2.74 2.46
C ASN A 335 -8.72 1.40 1.71
N MET A 336 -9.65 1.14 0.80
CA MET A 336 -9.76 -0.14 0.10
C MET A 336 -8.81 -0.21 -1.09
N ILE A 337 -8.00 -1.27 -1.16
CA ILE A 337 -7.14 -1.50 -2.33
C ILE A 337 -7.95 -2.08 -3.49
N SER A 338 -7.67 -1.59 -4.68
CA SER A 338 -8.32 -2.01 -5.94
C SER A 338 -7.59 -3.14 -6.64
N LYS A 339 -6.27 -3.29 -6.41
CA LYS A 339 -5.45 -4.38 -6.95
C LYS A 339 -4.17 -4.54 -6.15
N VAL A 340 -3.60 -5.74 -6.17
CA VAL A 340 -2.30 -6.11 -5.59
C VAL A 340 -1.53 -6.87 -6.65
N TYR A 341 -0.26 -6.54 -6.80
CA TYR A 341 0.56 -7.03 -7.89
C TYR A 341 1.80 -7.67 -7.28
N ASN A 342 2.23 -8.79 -7.84
CA ASN A 342 3.62 -9.20 -7.78
C ASN A 342 4.11 -9.44 -9.21
N ASN A 343 5.26 -9.02 -9.71
CA ASN A 343 6.25 -7.93 -9.42
C ASN A 343 7.72 -8.35 -9.49
N GLY A 344 8.03 -9.60 -9.13
CA GLY A 344 9.19 -10.07 -8.37
C GLY A 344 10.60 -9.62 -8.69
N GLU A 345 11.58 -10.45 -8.31
CA GLU A 345 12.98 -10.11 -8.03
C GLU A 345 13.53 -8.77 -8.57
N LYS A 346 13.91 -7.87 -7.64
CA LYS A 346 14.52 -6.55 -7.90
C LYS A 346 15.60 -6.19 -6.88
N ASP A 347 16.61 -5.45 -7.33
CA ASP A 347 17.69 -4.85 -6.55
C ASP A 347 17.13 -3.83 -5.54
N VAL A 348 17.06 -4.27 -4.29
CA VAL A 348 16.46 -3.57 -3.17
C VAL A 348 17.50 -2.75 -2.40
N ILE A 349 17.05 -1.58 -1.94
CA ILE A 349 17.73 -0.73 -0.99
C ILE A 349 17.01 -0.83 0.36
N LYS A 350 17.75 -1.08 1.42
CA LYS A 350 17.27 -0.95 2.78
C LYS A 350 17.46 0.49 3.24
N LEU A 351 16.34 1.18 3.43
CA LEU A 351 16.28 2.42 4.16
C LEU A 351 16.28 2.09 5.66
N THR A 352 17.16 2.70 6.45
CA THR A 352 17.15 2.60 7.91
C THR A 352 17.13 4.00 8.53
N LEU A 353 16.15 4.27 9.39
CA LEU A 353 15.99 5.56 10.10
C LEU A 353 16.77 5.57 11.42
N LYS A 354 17.08 6.75 12.00
CA LYS A 354 17.86 6.90 13.25
C LYS A 354 17.21 6.21 14.45
N SER A 355 15.89 6.07 14.42
CA SER A 355 15.10 5.33 15.41
C SER A 355 15.06 3.82 15.17
N GLY A 356 15.58 3.30 14.06
CA GLY A 356 15.75 1.87 13.81
C GLY A 356 14.68 1.21 12.93
N TYR A 357 13.61 1.94 12.54
CA TYR A 357 12.68 1.48 11.51
C TYR A 357 13.47 1.21 10.23
N GLU A 358 13.18 0.06 9.61
CA GLU A 358 13.77 -0.31 8.33
C GLU A 358 12.68 -0.75 7.34
N ILE A 359 12.82 -0.30 6.11
CA ILE A 359 12.07 -0.83 4.98
C ILE A 359 13.05 -1.17 3.87
N LYS A 360 12.91 -2.39 3.37
CA LYS A 360 13.44 -2.77 2.08
C LYS A 360 12.48 -2.25 1.03
N ALA A 361 12.94 -1.33 0.21
CA ALA A 361 12.26 -0.88 -0.99
C ALA A 361 13.34 -0.73 -2.07
N THR A 362 13.00 -0.92 -3.32
CA THR A 362 13.89 -0.51 -4.41
C THR A 362 14.04 1.01 -4.46
N PRO A 363 15.04 1.55 -5.17
CA PRO A 363 15.30 3.00 -5.25
C PRO A 363 14.11 3.91 -5.65
N ASP A 364 13.02 3.38 -6.21
CA ASP A 364 11.80 4.10 -6.68
C ASP A 364 11.18 4.88 -5.58
N HIS A 365 11.28 4.27 -4.41
CA HIS A 365 10.05 4.11 -3.72
C HIS A 365 9.78 5.38 -2.97
N ARG A 366 8.98 6.27 -3.58
CA ARG A 366 8.68 7.55 -2.97
C ARG A 366 8.20 7.30 -1.57
N PHE A 367 9.01 7.76 -0.63
CA PHE A 367 8.71 7.87 0.76
C PHE A 367 8.26 9.29 1.02
N LEU A 368 7.27 9.45 1.87
CA LEU A 368 6.80 10.77 2.25
C LEU A 368 7.81 11.38 3.22
N THR A 369 8.43 12.50 2.84
CA THR A 369 9.31 13.29 3.71
C THR A 369 8.53 14.42 4.36
N SER A 370 9.11 15.10 5.36
CA SER A 370 8.54 16.33 5.93
C SER A 370 8.36 17.48 4.92
N LYS A 371 8.83 17.31 3.67
CA LYS A 371 8.77 18.30 2.58
C LYS A 371 8.05 17.81 1.31
N GLY A 372 7.48 16.61 1.31
CA GLY A 372 6.85 16.00 0.13
C GLY A 372 7.42 14.64 -0.27
N TRP A 373 7.10 14.15 -1.47
CA TRP A 373 7.33 12.74 -1.86
C TRP A 373 8.71 12.53 -2.49
N LYS A 374 9.63 11.81 -1.82
CA LYS A 374 11.02 11.64 -2.26
C LYS A 374 11.38 10.17 -2.51
N GLU A 375 11.93 9.89 -3.69
CA GLU A 375 12.39 8.55 -4.11
C GLU A 375 13.58 8.08 -3.26
N LEU A 376 13.66 6.78 -2.99
CA LEU A 376 14.74 6.18 -2.18
C LEU A 376 16.14 6.37 -2.79
N SER A 377 16.26 6.45 -4.12
CA SER A 377 17.49 6.83 -4.84
C SER A 377 17.97 8.25 -4.56
N ARG A 378 17.06 9.17 -4.21
CA ARG A 378 17.31 10.60 -3.97
C ARG A 378 17.32 10.98 -2.50
N ILE A 379 16.87 10.07 -1.64
CA ILE A 379 16.99 10.16 -0.19
C ILE A 379 18.47 10.07 0.22
N LYS A 380 18.84 10.86 1.21
CA LYS A 380 20.17 11.01 1.78
C LYS A 380 20.10 10.82 3.29
N ILE A 381 21.24 10.43 3.88
CA ILE A 381 21.40 10.42 5.35
C ILE A 381 21.11 11.85 5.87
N GLY A 382 20.20 11.96 6.84
CA GLY A 382 19.70 13.23 7.38
C GLY A 382 18.41 13.79 6.75
N ASP A 383 17.85 13.20 5.67
CA ASP A 383 16.47 13.52 5.26
C ASP A 383 15.47 13.01 6.31
N GLU A 384 14.39 13.74 6.58
CA GLU A 384 13.31 13.30 7.48
C GLU A 384 12.22 12.53 6.72
N ILE A 385 11.91 11.31 7.15
CA ILE A 385 10.89 10.43 6.56
C ILE A 385 9.71 10.29 7.52
N LEU A 386 8.48 10.35 7.01
CA LEU A 386 7.27 10.13 7.80
C LEU A 386 7.12 8.66 8.18
N ILE A 387 6.87 8.46 9.47
CA ILE A 387 6.47 7.17 10.03
C ILE A 387 5.03 7.30 10.56
N GLN A 388 4.25 6.22 10.53
CA GLN A 388 2.85 6.17 10.94
C GLN A 388 2.57 6.96 12.24
N SER A 389 1.58 7.85 12.19
CA SER A 389 1.25 8.81 13.27
C SER A 389 0.03 8.46 14.11
N GLY A 390 -0.88 7.63 13.58
CA GLY A 390 -2.06 7.13 14.27
C GLY A 390 -1.99 5.64 14.60
N ASP A 391 -3.05 5.13 15.24
CA ASP A 391 -3.20 3.70 15.50
C ASP A 391 -3.40 2.90 14.21
N GLY A 392 -2.74 1.75 14.13
CA GLY A 392 -3.07 0.75 13.12
C GLY A 392 -4.31 -0.02 13.54
N PHE A 393 -4.85 -0.79 12.62
CA PHE A 393 -5.97 -1.68 12.89
C PHE A 393 -5.45 -3.06 13.34
N PHE A 394 -6.33 -3.87 13.91
CA PHE A 394 -6.03 -5.17 14.51
C PHE A 394 -7.12 -6.18 14.14
N SER A 395 -6.75 -7.44 14.04
CA SER A 395 -7.68 -8.49 13.65
C SER A 395 -8.82 -8.65 14.66
N ASN A 396 -10.05 -8.69 14.15
CA ASN A 396 -11.23 -9.09 14.93
C ASN A 396 -11.43 -10.63 14.92
N VAL A 397 -10.51 -11.41 14.34
CA VAL A 397 -10.54 -12.88 14.32
C VAL A 397 -9.86 -13.42 15.58
N TYR A 398 -10.67 -13.97 16.48
CA TYR A 398 -10.18 -14.53 17.75
C TYR A 398 -9.74 -15.99 17.63
N GLU A 399 -10.07 -16.70 16.57
CA GLU A 399 -9.62 -18.06 16.28
C GLU A 399 -8.10 -18.10 16.10
N LEU A 400 -7.44 -19.18 16.58
CA LEU A 400 -6.03 -19.41 16.25
C LEU A 400 -5.85 -19.81 14.77
N PRO A 401 -4.71 -19.47 14.14
CA PRO A 401 -4.48 -19.71 12.70
C PRO A 401 -4.25 -21.19 12.34
N PHE A 402 -4.58 -22.14 13.22
CA PHE A 402 -4.49 -23.58 13.01
C PHE A 402 -5.50 -24.32 13.89
N LYS A 403 -5.99 -25.48 13.43
CA LYS A 403 -6.81 -26.36 14.26
C LYS A 403 -6.03 -26.86 15.47
N VAL A 404 -6.66 -26.78 16.63
CA VAL A 404 -6.14 -27.26 17.91
C VAL A 404 -6.84 -28.57 18.27
N ASP A 405 -6.05 -29.62 18.44
CA ASP A 405 -6.50 -30.91 18.93
C ASP A 405 -6.06 -31.05 20.40
N ASN A 406 -6.87 -31.72 21.22
CA ASN A 406 -6.62 -31.86 22.67
C ASN A 406 -6.46 -33.30 23.14
N ILE A 407 -6.52 -34.26 22.22
CA ILE A 407 -6.36 -35.70 22.47
C ILE A 407 -5.30 -36.22 21.51
N TYR A 408 -4.23 -36.81 22.03
CA TYR A 408 -3.07 -37.27 21.25
C TYR A 408 -2.67 -38.69 21.63
N THR A 409 -2.54 -39.58 20.65
CA THR A 409 -1.99 -40.94 20.87
C THR A 409 -0.48 -40.94 20.66
N GLY A 410 0.29 -41.32 21.67
CA GLY A 410 1.74 -41.47 21.56
C GLY A 410 2.15 -42.79 20.90
N ASN A 411 3.41 -42.86 20.43
CA ASN A 411 4.02 -44.06 19.82
C ASN A 411 4.06 -45.30 20.75
N ASN A 412 3.67 -45.15 22.02
CA ASN A 412 3.52 -46.19 23.04
C ASN A 412 2.06 -46.64 23.24
N GLY A 413 1.14 -46.25 22.35
CA GLY A 413 -0.30 -46.54 22.42
C GLY A 413 -1.06 -45.79 23.51
N ARG A 414 -0.42 -44.89 24.26
CA ARG A 414 -1.07 -44.14 25.35
C ARG A 414 -1.71 -42.86 24.83
N THR A 415 -2.93 -42.59 25.28
CA THR A 415 -3.62 -41.32 25.05
C THR A 415 -3.13 -40.26 26.03
N TYR A 416 -2.89 -39.06 25.52
CA TYR A 416 -2.49 -37.86 26.26
C TYR A 416 -3.53 -36.77 26.00
N THR A 417 -4.12 -36.22 27.06
CA THR A 417 -5.09 -35.12 26.99
C THR A 417 -4.45 -33.82 27.47
N LEU A 418 -4.73 -32.72 26.78
CA LEU A 418 -4.34 -31.35 27.09
C LEU A 418 -5.57 -30.42 26.98
N ASN A 419 -5.47 -29.19 27.48
CA ASN A 419 -6.53 -28.17 27.33
C ASN A 419 -6.02 -26.96 26.53
N LEU A 420 -5.33 -27.21 25.41
CA LEU A 420 -4.79 -26.18 24.53
C LEU A 420 -5.94 -25.27 24.05
N PRO A 421 -5.76 -23.93 24.11
CA PRO A 421 -6.80 -22.98 23.72
C PRO A 421 -6.91 -22.92 22.19
N ASN A 422 -8.13 -22.84 21.68
CA ASN A 422 -8.43 -22.71 20.24
C ASN A 422 -8.68 -21.25 19.79
N LYS A 423 -8.63 -20.30 20.72
CA LYS A 423 -8.73 -18.87 20.48
C LYS A 423 -7.52 -18.13 21.06
N TRP A 424 -7.23 -16.98 20.47
CA TRP A 424 -6.45 -15.92 21.07
C TRP A 424 -7.07 -15.48 22.38
N SER A 425 -6.18 -15.22 23.35
CA SER A 425 -6.48 -14.40 24.50
C SER A 425 -5.24 -13.61 24.85
N LYS A 426 -5.43 -12.61 25.69
CA LYS A 426 -4.37 -11.82 26.29
C LYS A 426 -3.37 -12.68 27.08
N GLU A 427 -3.84 -13.72 27.76
CA GLU A 427 -3.06 -14.66 28.58
C GLU A 427 -2.22 -15.62 27.71
N LEU A 428 -2.74 -15.99 26.54
CA LEU A 428 -1.95 -16.68 25.54
C LEU A 428 -0.86 -15.76 24.96
N GLY A 429 -1.20 -14.49 24.68
CA GLY A 429 -0.24 -13.45 24.32
C GLY A 429 0.86 -13.32 25.37
N GLN A 430 0.49 -13.16 26.65
CA GLN A 430 1.41 -13.12 27.79
C GLN A 430 2.31 -14.34 27.86
N THR A 431 1.74 -15.53 27.73
CA THR A 431 2.50 -16.78 27.76
C THR A 431 3.55 -16.80 26.64
N LEU A 432 3.20 -16.36 25.43
CA LEU A 432 4.13 -16.21 24.31
C LEU A 432 5.20 -15.15 24.56
N GLY A 433 4.83 -13.99 25.09
CA GLY A 433 5.77 -12.90 25.37
C GLY A 433 6.81 -13.31 26.40
N TRP A 434 6.39 -13.99 27.48
CA TRP A 434 7.32 -14.51 28.48
C TRP A 434 8.18 -15.63 27.93
N LEU A 435 7.59 -16.51 27.12
CA LEU A 435 8.31 -17.60 26.46
C LEU A 435 9.41 -17.08 25.52
N ILE A 436 9.20 -15.92 24.88
CA ILE A 436 10.24 -15.22 24.09
C ILE A 436 11.21 -14.43 24.99
N GLY A 437 10.78 -13.89 26.13
CA GLY A 437 11.66 -13.25 27.14
C GLY A 437 12.53 -14.27 27.90
N ASP A 438 12.10 -14.65 29.11
CA ASP A 438 12.83 -15.57 30.00
C ASP A 438 12.52 -17.07 29.77
N GLY A 439 11.70 -17.42 28.78
CA GLY A 439 11.43 -18.81 28.41
C GLY A 439 12.42 -19.46 27.44
N TRP A 440 12.24 -20.76 27.26
CA TRP A 440 12.95 -21.61 26.30
C TRP A 440 12.11 -22.83 25.89
N LEU A 441 12.42 -23.38 24.71
CA LEU A 441 11.93 -24.68 24.24
C LEU A 441 13.10 -25.67 24.20
N ARG A 442 12.82 -26.95 24.48
CA ARG A 442 13.72 -28.07 24.15
C ARG A 442 12.95 -29.08 23.33
N ASP A 443 13.57 -29.53 22.25
CA ASP A 443 13.04 -30.54 21.33
C ASP A 443 14.20 -31.28 20.63
N GLY A 444 13.89 -32.33 19.88
CA GLY A 444 14.87 -33.16 19.17
C GLY A 444 15.45 -34.32 19.99
N ASP A 445 15.14 -34.41 21.29
CA ASP A 445 15.54 -35.52 22.15
C ASP A 445 14.40 -35.99 23.09
N LYS A 446 14.69 -37.01 23.92
CA LYS A 446 13.73 -37.64 24.85
C LYS A 446 13.26 -36.72 25.99
N ASP A 447 13.87 -35.54 26.17
CA ASP A 447 13.55 -34.53 27.20
C ASP A 447 12.86 -33.29 26.57
N THR A 448 12.02 -33.52 25.55
CA THR A 448 11.24 -32.47 24.88
C THR A 448 10.28 -31.78 25.86
N ARG A 449 10.44 -30.45 26.05
CA ARG A 449 9.69 -29.67 27.05
C ARG A 449 9.67 -28.17 26.78
N VAL A 450 8.66 -27.50 27.33
CA VAL A 450 8.58 -26.03 27.44
C VAL A 450 9.10 -25.63 28.81
N GLY A 451 10.05 -24.70 28.85
CA GLY A 451 10.61 -24.16 30.08
C GLY A 451 10.32 -22.68 30.22
N PHE A 452 9.76 -22.29 31.34
CA PHE A 452 9.61 -20.89 31.71
C PHE A 452 10.59 -20.61 32.85
N THR A 453 11.57 -19.75 32.61
CA THR A 453 12.41 -19.24 33.70
C THR A 453 11.71 -18.05 34.31
N PHE A 454 11.80 -18.00 35.62
CA PHE A 454 11.29 -16.91 36.41
C PHE A 454 12.43 -16.55 37.31
N GLY A 455 13.05 -15.40 37.06
CA GLY A 455 14.26 -15.03 37.74
C GLY A 455 14.06 -15.13 39.26
N ASN A 456 15.17 -15.09 39.99
CA ASN A 456 15.07 -14.48 41.30
C ASN A 456 14.74 -12.96 41.14
N ASP A 457 14.52 -12.44 39.89
CA ASP A 457 13.72 -11.25 39.54
C ASP A 457 12.23 -11.47 39.11
N ASP A 458 11.74 -12.71 38.86
CA ASP A 458 10.44 -12.96 38.16
C ASP A 458 9.49 -14.16 38.56
N VAL A 459 9.61 -14.74 39.77
CA VAL A 459 8.72 -15.77 40.44
C VAL A 459 7.16 -15.51 40.65
N GLU A 460 6.43 -14.73 39.86
CA GLU A 460 4.96 -14.40 39.92
C GLU A 460 4.43 -13.77 38.64
N VAL A 461 5.29 -13.45 37.66
CA VAL A 461 4.90 -13.81 36.30
C VAL A 461 4.91 -15.34 36.19
N MET A 462 5.68 -16.02 37.03
CA MET A 462 5.52 -17.45 37.32
C MET A 462 4.09 -17.76 37.72
N TYR A 463 3.63 -17.28 38.88
CA TYR A 463 2.26 -17.43 39.30
C TYR A 463 1.28 -16.80 38.25
N HIS A 464 1.57 -15.71 37.52
CA HIS A 464 0.65 -15.14 36.49
C HIS A 464 0.49 -16.00 35.25
N LEU A 465 1.45 -16.87 34.99
CA LEU A 465 1.35 -17.79 33.89
C LEU A 465 1.10 -19.22 34.39
N LYS A 466 1.32 -19.53 35.67
CA LYS A 466 1.27 -20.91 36.18
C LYS A 466 -0.13 -21.51 36.10
N PRO A 467 -1.21 -20.95 36.67
CA PRO A 467 -2.57 -21.47 36.47
C PRO A 467 -2.98 -21.56 35.00
N PHE A 468 -2.63 -20.58 34.15
CA PHE A 468 -2.94 -20.65 32.71
C PHE A 468 -2.14 -21.77 31.99
N ILE A 469 -0.82 -21.83 32.17
CA ILE A 469 0.03 -22.86 31.55
C ILE A 469 -0.29 -24.26 32.12
N ASN A 470 -0.56 -24.38 33.42
CA ASN A 470 -1.03 -25.61 34.06
C ASN A 470 -2.36 -26.07 33.46
N ASN A 471 -3.31 -25.15 33.23
CA ASN A 471 -4.58 -25.46 32.62
C ASN A 471 -4.37 -26.01 31.21
N ILE A 472 -3.63 -25.32 30.34
CA ILE A 472 -3.40 -25.80 28.97
C ILE A 472 -2.59 -27.11 28.93
N TYR A 473 -1.76 -27.36 29.94
CA TYR A 473 -1.04 -28.63 30.15
C TYR A 473 -1.89 -29.74 30.82
N GLY A 474 -3.08 -29.41 31.32
CA GLY A 474 -4.00 -30.30 32.01
C GLY A 474 -3.56 -30.80 33.39
N LYS A 475 -2.46 -30.25 33.97
CA LYS A 475 -1.86 -30.72 35.24
C LYS A 475 -1.11 -29.59 35.95
N ASP A 476 -1.08 -29.63 37.29
CA ASP A 476 -0.17 -28.76 38.05
C ASP A 476 1.30 -29.20 37.91
N VAL A 477 2.18 -28.23 37.68
CA VAL A 477 3.64 -28.42 37.69
C VAL A 477 4.23 -27.68 38.90
N LYS A 478 4.90 -28.45 39.76
CA LYS A 478 5.64 -27.93 40.93
C LYS A 478 6.79 -27.02 40.48
N GLU A 479 7.03 -25.97 41.23
CA GLU A 479 8.06 -24.99 40.91
C GLU A 479 9.45 -25.48 41.34
N VAL A 480 10.42 -25.43 40.42
CA VAL A 480 11.80 -25.83 40.73
C VAL A 480 12.63 -24.59 41.06
N LYS A 481 12.77 -24.29 42.35
CA LYS A 481 13.67 -23.26 42.86
C LYS A 481 15.12 -23.77 42.90
N ARG A 482 16.04 -23.06 42.26
CA ARG A 482 17.49 -23.27 42.38
C ARG A 482 18.09 -22.49 43.56
N GLU A 483 19.31 -22.86 43.95
CA GLU A 483 20.09 -22.21 45.01
C GLU A 483 20.32 -20.72 44.79
N ASN A 484 20.51 -20.29 43.53
CA ASN A 484 20.62 -18.88 43.15
C ASN A 484 19.28 -18.10 43.23
N GLY A 485 18.21 -18.77 43.69
CA GLY A 485 16.87 -18.25 43.88
C GLY A 485 16.00 -18.20 42.63
N VAL A 486 16.52 -18.56 41.45
CA VAL A 486 15.75 -18.63 40.20
C VAL A 486 14.76 -19.79 40.26
N TYR A 487 13.53 -19.56 39.81
CA TYR A 487 12.48 -20.57 39.70
C TYR A 487 12.33 -21.01 38.24
N HIS A 488 11.93 -22.26 38.04
CA HIS A 488 11.54 -22.77 36.73
C HIS A 488 10.22 -23.53 36.82
N LEU A 489 9.38 -23.35 35.80
CA LEU A 489 8.32 -24.28 35.46
C LEU A 489 8.78 -25.08 34.23
N SER A 490 8.59 -26.41 34.25
CA SER A 490 9.13 -27.34 33.25
C SER A 490 8.05 -28.30 32.80
N TYR A 491 7.48 -28.04 31.62
CA TYR A 491 6.32 -28.75 31.09
C TYR A 491 6.76 -29.79 30.05
N HIS A 492 6.88 -31.05 30.47
CA HIS A 492 7.37 -32.16 29.65
C HIS A 492 6.27 -32.73 28.74
N SER A 493 6.00 -32.04 27.62
CA SER A 493 5.08 -32.50 26.58
C SER A 493 5.56 -32.11 25.19
N LYS A 494 5.71 -33.10 24.31
CA LYS A 494 5.94 -32.91 22.87
C LYS A 494 4.85 -32.03 22.26
N TYR A 495 3.58 -32.33 22.54
CA TYR A 495 2.44 -31.65 21.94
C TYR A 495 2.31 -30.19 22.39
N LEU A 496 2.74 -29.86 23.62
CA LEU A 496 2.79 -28.47 24.09
C LEU A 496 3.93 -27.69 23.41
N VAL A 497 5.10 -28.31 23.18
CA VAL A 497 6.17 -27.70 22.37
C VAL A 497 5.72 -27.50 20.92
N GLU A 498 5.01 -28.47 20.34
CA GLU A 498 4.42 -28.36 19.00
C GLU A 498 3.35 -27.25 18.91
N PHE A 499 2.54 -27.05 19.95
CA PHE A 499 1.58 -25.95 20.03
C PHE A 499 2.26 -24.57 19.98
N PHE A 500 3.29 -24.33 20.81
CA PHE A 500 4.03 -23.07 20.76
C PHE A 500 4.82 -22.90 19.45
N LYS A 501 5.31 -23.99 18.84
CA LYS A 501 5.90 -23.95 17.48
C LYS A 501 4.87 -23.56 16.41
N LYS A 502 3.63 -24.07 16.48
CA LYS A 502 2.53 -23.68 15.56
C LYS A 502 2.16 -22.19 15.72
N LEU A 503 2.29 -21.62 16.91
CA LEU A 503 2.17 -20.17 17.15
C LEU A 503 3.37 -19.36 16.62
N GLY A 504 4.45 -20.02 16.18
CA GLY A 504 5.64 -19.39 15.60
C GLY A 504 6.82 -19.19 16.56
N VAL A 505 6.79 -19.79 17.75
CA VAL A 505 7.93 -19.77 18.69
C VAL A 505 9.03 -20.69 18.17
N LYS A 506 10.24 -20.15 18.02
CA LYS A 506 11.42 -20.88 17.52
C LYS A 506 12.32 -21.31 18.69
N ASN A 507 12.86 -22.52 18.65
CA ASN A 507 13.95 -22.92 19.56
C ASN A 507 15.27 -22.32 19.02
N VAL A 508 15.64 -21.15 19.54
CA VAL A 508 16.82 -20.39 19.12
C VAL A 508 17.49 -19.69 20.30
N LYS A 509 18.79 -19.40 20.16
CA LYS A 509 19.56 -18.59 21.11
C LYS A 509 19.06 -17.14 21.18
N ALA A 510 19.40 -16.43 22.26
CA ALA A 510 18.90 -15.09 22.57
C ALA A 510 19.15 -14.05 21.46
N GLU A 511 20.30 -14.12 20.79
CA GLU A 511 20.69 -13.28 19.66
C GLU A 511 19.81 -13.46 18.41
N ASN A 512 19.10 -14.60 18.28
CA ASN A 512 18.28 -14.97 17.13
C ASN A 512 16.76 -14.98 17.44
N LYS A 513 16.35 -14.55 18.64
CA LYS A 513 14.92 -14.41 19.01
C LYS A 513 14.21 -13.40 18.09
N GLN A 514 12.93 -13.62 17.85
CA GLN A 514 12.04 -12.85 16.95
C GLN A 514 10.63 -12.85 17.51
N VAL A 515 9.76 -11.95 17.04
CA VAL A 515 8.32 -12.02 17.36
C VAL A 515 7.68 -13.20 16.63
N PRO A 516 6.86 -14.04 17.29
CA PRO A 516 6.13 -15.12 16.63
C PRO A 516 5.20 -14.57 15.55
N GLN A 517 5.29 -15.09 14.32
CA GLN A 517 4.61 -14.54 13.14
C GLN A 517 3.08 -14.42 13.28
N SER A 518 2.47 -15.27 14.12
CA SER A 518 1.04 -15.24 14.39
C SER A 518 0.57 -14.00 15.17
N ILE A 519 1.47 -13.34 15.93
CA ILE A 519 1.16 -12.12 16.68
C ILE A 519 0.82 -10.94 15.77
N TYR A 520 1.43 -10.83 14.59
CA TYR A 520 1.19 -9.69 13.69
C TYR A 520 -0.27 -9.56 13.22
N LYS A 521 -1.05 -10.66 13.26
CA LYS A 521 -2.49 -10.70 12.96
C LYS A 521 -3.34 -11.16 14.15
N ALA A 522 -2.78 -11.16 15.36
CA ALA A 522 -3.56 -11.45 16.55
C ALA A 522 -4.47 -10.24 16.88
N PRO A 523 -5.60 -10.45 17.60
CA PRO A 523 -6.39 -9.37 18.14
C PRO A 523 -5.59 -8.47 19.08
N TYR A 524 -6.10 -7.25 19.26
CA TYR A 524 -5.42 -6.16 19.97
C TYR A 524 -4.90 -6.59 21.35
N GLU A 525 -5.73 -7.20 22.20
CA GLU A 525 -5.35 -7.61 23.55
C GLU A 525 -4.36 -8.78 23.60
N ALA A 526 -4.31 -9.61 22.56
CA ALA A 526 -3.29 -10.66 22.39
C ALA A 526 -1.93 -10.09 21.91
N VAL A 527 -1.92 -9.12 20.98
CA VAL A 527 -0.68 -8.38 20.60
C VAL A 527 -0.13 -7.62 21.80
N VAL A 528 -1.02 -6.90 22.47
CA VAL A 528 -0.72 -6.08 23.64
C VAL A 528 -0.28 -6.96 24.81
N GLY A 529 -0.87 -8.15 24.99
CA GLY A 529 -0.44 -9.21 25.92
C GLY A 529 0.91 -9.85 25.56
N PHE A 530 1.21 -10.05 24.27
CA PHE A 530 2.53 -10.52 23.83
C PHE A 530 3.62 -9.50 24.10
N LEU A 531 3.41 -8.27 23.64
CA LEU A 531 4.29 -7.15 23.97
C LEU A 531 4.50 -7.14 25.47
N GLN A 532 3.45 -7.36 26.25
CA GLN A 532 3.46 -7.31 27.69
C GLN A 532 4.58 -8.09 28.36
N ALA A 533 4.50 -9.40 28.21
CA ALA A 533 5.29 -10.31 29.01
C ALA A 533 6.75 -10.29 28.56
N LEU A 534 6.98 -10.17 27.24
CA LEU A 534 8.31 -10.00 26.64
C LEU A 534 9.04 -8.81 27.25
N PHE A 535 8.39 -7.65 27.19
CA PHE A 535 8.93 -6.43 27.76
C PHE A 535 9.25 -6.65 29.26
N THR A 536 8.48 -7.47 29.97
CA THR A 536 8.60 -7.65 31.44
C THR A 536 9.78 -8.49 31.89
N ALA A 537 10.16 -9.50 31.10
CA ALA A 537 11.44 -10.16 31.25
C ALA A 537 12.59 -9.15 31.02
N ASP A 538 12.59 -8.47 29.86
CA ASP A 538 13.83 -7.94 29.26
C ASP A 538 14.04 -6.39 29.34
N GLY A 539 13.05 -5.62 29.78
CA GLY A 539 13.11 -4.15 29.77
C GLY A 539 13.84 -3.42 30.92
N SER A 540 13.68 -2.10 30.97
CA SER A 540 13.85 -1.18 32.13
C SER A 540 13.41 0.22 31.69
N VAL A 541 12.98 1.15 32.54
CA VAL A 541 12.98 2.58 32.14
C VAL A 541 14.27 3.07 32.70
N ARG A 542 14.77 4.13 32.09
CA ARG A 542 15.87 4.86 32.66
C ARG A 542 15.46 6.32 32.76
N ASP A 543 15.80 6.91 33.88
CA ASP A 543 15.82 8.36 34.00
C ASP A 543 17.23 8.82 33.63
N ASN A 544 17.33 9.85 32.79
CA ASN A 544 18.55 10.62 32.64
C ASN A 544 18.33 12.02 33.22
N PRO A 545 18.78 12.28 34.47
CA PRO A 545 18.72 13.60 35.07
C PRO A 545 19.42 14.69 34.26
N LYS A 546 20.46 14.35 33.48
CA LYS A 546 21.19 15.32 32.65
C LYS A 546 20.42 15.80 31.43
N SER A 547 19.41 15.03 30.97
CA SER A 547 18.58 15.39 29.81
C SER A 547 17.10 15.44 30.16
N ASN A 548 16.77 15.63 31.45
CA ASN A 548 15.41 15.78 31.99
C ASN A 548 14.38 14.82 31.35
N SER A 549 14.74 13.54 31.23
CA SER A 549 13.97 12.56 30.45
C SER A 549 13.90 11.20 31.14
N SER A 550 12.72 10.58 31.09
CA SER A 550 12.46 9.20 31.52
C SER A 550 11.86 8.45 30.33
N TRP A 551 12.32 7.24 30.01
CA TRP A 551 11.85 6.47 28.85
C TRP A 551 11.77 4.98 29.11
N VAL A 552 10.76 4.30 28.54
CA VAL A 552 10.67 2.83 28.55
C VAL A 552 11.80 2.25 27.71
N VAL A 553 12.48 1.20 28.14
CA VAL A 553 13.44 0.44 27.31
C VAL A 553 13.11 -1.05 27.29
N LEU A 554 13.33 -1.71 26.15
CA LEU A 554 13.49 -3.17 26.00
C LEU A 554 14.97 -3.45 25.73
N THR A 555 15.60 -4.34 26.49
CA THR A 555 17.00 -4.73 26.27
C THR A 555 17.04 -6.08 25.56
N SER A 556 17.83 -6.27 24.52
CA SER A 556 18.00 -7.61 23.94
C SER A 556 19.35 -7.81 23.26
N LYS A 557 19.73 -9.07 23.09
CA LYS A 557 20.80 -9.47 22.17
C LYS A 557 20.33 -9.54 20.72
N SER A 558 19.05 -9.80 20.47
CA SER A 558 18.49 -9.78 19.12
C SER A 558 18.08 -8.36 18.75
N LYS A 559 18.83 -7.71 17.86
CA LYS A 559 18.39 -6.46 17.21
C LYS A 559 17.06 -6.68 16.48
N ARG A 560 16.87 -7.86 15.86
CA ARG A 560 15.67 -8.18 15.10
C ARG A 560 14.42 -8.29 15.97
N LEU A 561 14.52 -8.85 17.19
CA LEU A 561 13.40 -8.88 18.15
C LEU A 561 12.94 -7.47 18.50
N LEU A 562 13.88 -6.53 18.67
CA LEU A 562 13.56 -5.14 18.93
C LEU A 562 12.89 -4.47 17.72
N GLN A 563 13.34 -4.77 16.50
CA GLN A 563 12.73 -4.24 15.27
C GLN A 563 11.33 -4.81 15.04
N ASP A 564 11.14 -6.11 15.25
CA ASP A 564 9.82 -6.74 15.24
C ASP A 564 8.87 -6.08 16.27
N VAL A 565 9.35 -5.83 17.50
CA VAL A 565 8.60 -5.12 18.54
C VAL A 565 8.31 -3.67 18.15
N GLN A 566 9.25 -2.96 17.52
CA GLN A 566 9.08 -1.60 17.02
C GLN A 566 7.96 -1.48 15.98
N ILE A 567 7.78 -2.51 15.14
CA ILE A 567 6.67 -2.60 14.18
C ILE A 567 5.32 -2.82 14.89
N LEU A 568 5.25 -3.70 15.90
CA LEU A 568 4.03 -3.84 16.72
C LEU A 568 3.68 -2.55 17.47
N LEU A 569 4.69 -1.82 17.96
CA LEU A 569 4.52 -0.57 18.70
C LEU A 569 4.02 0.57 17.82
N ILE A 570 4.51 0.71 16.57
CA ILE A 570 4.01 1.77 15.69
C ILE A 570 2.60 1.49 15.18
N ASN A 571 2.19 0.22 15.07
CA ASN A 571 0.79 -0.16 14.86
C ASN A 571 -0.11 0.14 16.09
N LEU A 572 0.47 0.47 17.25
CA LEU A 572 -0.21 1.06 18.41
C LEU A 572 0.03 2.59 18.52
N GLY A 573 0.48 3.25 17.46
CA GLY A 573 0.81 4.69 17.47
C GLY A 573 1.97 5.07 18.41
N MET A 574 2.85 4.12 18.76
CA MET A 574 3.97 4.33 19.69
C MET A 574 5.31 4.39 18.95
N LYS A 575 5.84 5.60 18.73
CA LYS A 575 7.21 5.78 18.24
C LYS A 575 8.22 5.25 19.26
N SER A 576 9.13 4.41 18.79
CA SER A 576 10.25 3.88 19.57
C SER A 576 11.59 4.06 18.83
N VAL A 577 12.71 3.97 19.54
CA VAL A 577 14.08 4.27 19.08
C VAL A 577 15.03 3.16 19.51
N ILE A 578 15.68 2.46 18.57
CA ILE A 578 16.64 1.39 18.85
C ILE A 578 18.07 1.95 18.93
N PHE A 579 18.69 1.78 20.10
CA PHE A 579 20.08 2.11 20.36
C PHE A 579 20.97 0.87 20.31
N ASP A 580 22.13 0.96 19.67
CA ASP A 580 23.23 0.06 19.95
C ASP A 580 23.90 0.46 21.28
N ARG A 581 24.15 -0.53 22.14
CA ARG A 581 24.77 -0.40 23.46
C ARG A 581 25.97 -1.33 23.63
N SER A 582 26.38 -1.97 22.53
CA SER A 582 27.44 -2.96 22.50
C SER A 582 28.77 -2.39 22.99
N ARG A 583 29.57 -3.24 23.63
CA ARG A 583 30.83 -2.88 24.27
C ARG A 583 31.91 -3.88 23.87
N LYS A 584 33.18 -3.50 24.02
CA LYS A 584 34.30 -4.42 23.77
C LYS A 584 34.13 -5.71 24.61
N PRO A 585 34.35 -6.90 24.02
CA PRO A 585 34.22 -8.18 24.73
C PRO A 585 35.05 -8.24 26.01
N ARG A 586 34.60 -9.01 27.00
CA ARG A 586 35.30 -9.26 28.27
C ARG A 586 35.44 -10.76 28.49
N LYS A 587 36.68 -11.23 28.57
CA LYS A 587 37.00 -12.64 28.84
C LYS A 587 36.83 -12.96 30.34
N ALA A 588 36.47 -14.22 30.64
CA ALA A 588 36.42 -14.79 31.99
C ALA A 588 35.55 -14.01 33.02
N THR A 589 34.43 -13.43 32.57
CA THR A 589 33.51 -12.64 33.41
C THR A 589 32.70 -13.43 34.43
N PHE A 590 32.52 -14.74 34.24
CA PHE A 590 31.80 -15.61 35.17
C PHE A 590 32.38 -17.03 35.13
N LYS A 591 32.51 -17.66 36.30
CA LYS A 591 33.05 -19.02 36.47
C LYS A 591 31.94 -19.91 37.06
N TYR A 592 31.70 -21.05 36.44
CA TYR A 592 30.70 -22.03 36.86
C TYR A 592 31.27 -23.44 36.76
N THR A 593 31.20 -24.19 37.84
CA THR A 593 31.59 -25.61 37.88
C THR A 593 30.39 -26.48 37.50
N SER A 594 30.56 -27.38 36.53
CA SER A 594 29.51 -28.31 36.11
C SER A 594 29.25 -29.39 37.16
N VAL A 595 28.13 -30.11 37.03
CA VAL A 595 27.79 -31.26 37.90
C VAL A 595 28.87 -32.36 37.84
N ASN A 596 29.69 -32.37 36.79
CA ASN A 596 30.81 -33.31 36.61
C ASN A 596 32.16 -32.74 37.08
N GLY A 597 32.18 -31.58 37.76
CA GLY A 597 33.40 -30.94 38.26
C GLY A 597 34.16 -30.05 37.26
N GLU A 598 33.70 -29.94 36.00
CA GLU A 598 34.40 -29.12 34.99
C GLU A 598 34.22 -27.62 35.25
N GLU A 599 35.30 -26.85 35.31
CA GLU A 599 35.22 -25.39 35.39
C GLU A 599 34.97 -24.75 34.01
N LYS A 600 33.83 -24.06 33.85
CA LYS A 600 33.45 -23.36 32.61
C LYS A 600 33.48 -21.84 32.82
N PHE A 601 34.31 -21.18 32.01
CA PHE A 601 34.53 -19.73 32.03
C PHE A 601 33.70 -19.04 30.95
N TYR A 602 32.66 -18.32 31.36
CA TYR A 602 31.78 -17.58 30.48
C TYR A 602 32.32 -16.16 30.26
N SER A 603 32.51 -15.81 28.99
CA SER A 603 32.97 -14.50 28.53
C SER A 603 31.81 -13.72 27.92
N THR A 604 31.72 -12.41 28.13
CA THR A 604 30.75 -11.58 27.40
C THR A 604 31.32 -11.18 26.04
N ASP A 605 30.64 -11.57 24.97
CA ASP A 605 30.73 -10.95 23.64
C ASP A 605 30.52 -9.43 23.67
N GLY A 606 29.70 -8.93 24.60
CA GLY A 606 29.47 -7.51 24.82
C GLY A 606 28.42 -6.88 23.90
N ILE A 607 27.80 -7.67 23.02
CA ILE A 607 26.71 -7.24 22.12
C ILE A 607 25.44 -6.98 22.94
N LEU A 608 24.83 -5.81 22.76
CA LEU A 608 23.61 -5.41 23.45
C LEU A 608 22.86 -4.31 22.69
N TYR A 609 21.56 -4.47 22.49
CA TYR A 609 20.68 -3.49 21.88
C TYR A 609 19.57 -3.05 22.84
N GLU A 610 19.05 -1.84 22.67
CA GLU A 610 18.04 -1.23 23.53
C GLU A 610 16.97 -0.48 22.72
N LEU A 611 15.71 -0.91 22.74
CA LEU A 611 14.59 -0.15 22.16
C LEU A 611 13.98 0.76 23.21
N GLY A 612 14.09 2.07 23.04
CA GLY A 612 13.52 3.09 23.91
C GLY A 612 12.18 3.67 23.41
N ILE A 613 11.22 3.93 24.30
CA ILE A 613 9.96 4.61 24.01
C ILE A 613 9.85 5.85 24.90
N PHE A 614 9.59 7.00 24.29
CA PHE A 614 9.77 8.33 24.88
C PHE A 614 8.49 9.18 24.80
N GLY A 615 8.42 10.22 25.64
CA GLY A 615 7.40 11.28 25.55
C GLY A 615 5.96 10.78 25.50
N LYS A 616 5.14 11.29 24.57
CA LYS A 616 3.74 10.83 24.41
C LYS A 616 3.63 9.33 24.14
N SER A 617 4.60 8.70 23.47
CA SER A 617 4.57 7.26 23.19
C SER A 617 4.93 6.43 24.41
N ARG A 618 5.73 6.98 25.34
CA ARG A 618 5.91 6.43 26.70
C ARG A 618 4.66 6.61 27.56
N ASP A 619 3.92 7.69 27.36
CA ASP A 619 2.69 7.96 28.11
C ASP A 619 1.49 7.19 27.52
N LYS A 620 1.55 6.81 26.24
CA LYS A 620 0.76 5.72 25.65
C LYS A 620 1.25 4.33 26.10
N PHE A 621 2.55 4.22 26.40
CA PHE A 621 3.08 3.21 27.31
C PHE A 621 2.74 3.46 28.80
N ALA A 622 1.81 4.36 29.17
CA ALA A 622 1.28 4.57 30.54
C ALA A 622 -0.27 4.49 30.74
N LYS A 623 -1.11 4.46 29.67
CA LYS A 623 -2.57 4.15 29.70
C LYS A 623 -3.14 2.76 29.23
N GLU A 624 -2.63 2.14 28.16
CA GLU A 624 -3.07 0.83 27.62
C GLU A 624 -2.41 -0.47 28.18
N ILE A 625 -1.08 -0.56 28.35
CA ILE A 625 -0.30 -1.79 28.70
C ILE A 625 -0.06 -2.07 30.24
N GLY A 626 0.98 -1.69 31.03
CA GLY A 626 1.25 -1.98 32.51
C GLY A 626 2.44 -2.67 33.40
N PHE A 627 3.65 -3.42 33.31
CA PHE A 627 4.51 -4.51 32.56
C PHE A 627 4.45 -5.67 33.60
N MET A 628 4.37 -6.97 33.26
CA MET A 628 3.96 -8.14 34.11
C MET A 628 4.49 -8.17 35.57
N SER A 629 5.35 -7.23 35.97
CA SER A 629 5.88 -6.93 37.28
C SER A 629 5.17 -5.79 38.08
N GLU A 630 5.75 -5.20 39.17
CA GLU A 630 5.36 -3.83 39.67
C GLU A 630 6.50 -2.90 40.15
N LYS A 631 7.53 -3.35 40.90
CA LYS A 631 8.67 -2.47 41.29
C LYS A 631 9.51 -1.90 40.16
N LYS A 632 9.14 -2.31 38.98
CA LYS A 632 9.48 -1.73 37.71
C LYS A 632 8.36 -0.60 37.47
N GLN A 633 7.09 -0.82 37.05
CA GLN A 633 5.79 -0.03 37.04
C GLN A 633 5.80 1.23 37.81
N LYS A 634 6.05 0.98 39.08
CA LYS A 634 6.07 1.92 40.13
C LYS A 634 6.83 3.14 39.68
N ALA A 635 7.90 2.90 38.98
CA ALA A 635 8.80 3.91 38.57
C ALA A 635 8.58 4.39 37.12
N LEU A 636 7.71 3.80 36.29
CA LEU A 636 7.23 4.51 35.10
C LEU A 636 6.05 5.47 35.41
N SER A 637 5.08 5.21 36.30
CA SER A 637 4.09 6.28 36.55
C SER A 637 4.63 7.47 37.38
N ASN A 638 5.69 7.30 38.22
CA ASN A 638 6.67 8.39 38.44
C ASN A 638 7.97 8.12 37.68
N ILE A 639 7.87 8.16 36.36
CA ILE A 639 8.74 9.05 35.60
C ILE A 639 9.08 10.29 36.43
N LYS A 640 10.37 10.51 36.68
CA LYS A 640 10.82 11.77 37.29
C LYS A 640 10.48 12.97 36.41
N TYR A 641 10.39 12.71 35.10
CA TYR A 641 10.40 13.71 34.04
C TYR A 641 9.23 13.44 33.07
N LYS A 642 8.15 14.22 33.22
CA LYS A 642 7.01 14.23 32.30
C LYS A 642 7.41 14.82 30.94
N SER A 643 6.64 14.57 29.88
CA SER A 643 7.03 14.99 28.53
C SER A 643 6.83 16.50 28.34
N PHE A 644 7.92 17.25 28.12
CA PHE A 644 7.87 18.68 27.79
C PHE A 644 7.78 18.96 26.28
N TYR A 645 8.09 17.97 25.42
CA TYR A 645 8.11 18.12 23.96
C TYR A 645 7.04 17.26 23.27
N LYS A 646 6.51 17.72 22.13
CA LYS A 646 5.63 16.94 21.24
C LYS A 646 6.44 15.80 20.60
N THR A 647 5.95 14.56 20.70
CA THR A 647 6.49 13.45 19.90
C THR A 647 6.30 13.75 18.41
N LYS A 648 7.37 13.64 17.62
CA LYS A 648 7.36 13.83 16.16
C LYS A 648 7.27 12.48 15.44
N PHE A 649 6.24 12.28 14.61
CA PHE A 649 6.04 11.09 13.78
C PHE A 649 6.72 11.19 12.40
N TYR A 650 7.94 11.71 12.40
CA TYR A 650 8.89 11.59 11.31
C TYR A 650 10.27 11.34 11.93
N ASP A 651 11.20 10.83 11.15
CA ASP A 651 12.51 10.41 11.64
C ASP A 651 13.60 10.55 10.56
N GLU A 652 14.79 10.96 10.97
CA GLU A 652 15.90 11.15 10.02
C GLU A 652 16.46 9.82 9.51
N VAL A 653 16.88 9.78 8.25
CA VAL A 653 17.57 8.64 7.66
C VAL A 653 18.98 8.50 8.24
N ALA A 654 19.32 7.30 8.72
CA ALA A 654 20.61 6.97 9.31
C ALA A 654 21.53 6.18 8.37
N ALA A 655 20.96 5.24 7.60
CA ALA A 655 21.69 4.42 6.64
C ALA A 655 20.83 4.09 5.43
N ILE A 656 21.51 3.88 4.30
CA ILE A 656 20.93 3.50 3.01
C ILE A 656 21.82 2.38 2.47
N GLU A 657 21.36 1.13 2.56
CA GLU A 657 22.17 -0.06 2.32
C GLU A 657 21.65 -0.80 1.08
N LYS A 658 22.49 -1.07 0.07
CA LYS A 658 22.10 -1.95 -1.04
C LYS A 658 22.09 -3.40 -0.54
N ILE A 659 20.96 -4.10 -0.67
CA ILE A 659 20.80 -5.48 -0.17
C ILE A 659 21.10 -6.53 -1.25
N GLY A 660 20.82 -6.21 -2.51
CA GLY A 660 20.78 -7.18 -3.61
C GLY A 660 19.35 -7.42 -4.06
N LYS A 661 19.10 -8.49 -4.83
CA LYS A 661 17.77 -8.79 -5.35
C LYS A 661 16.89 -9.47 -4.31
N GLU A 662 15.64 -9.03 -4.21
CA GLU A 662 14.57 -9.71 -3.45
C GLU A 662 13.24 -9.65 -4.20
N VAL A 663 12.34 -10.58 -3.88
CA VAL A 663 10.95 -10.58 -4.39
C VAL A 663 10.14 -9.45 -3.73
N VAL A 664 9.22 -8.89 -4.50
CA VAL A 664 8.84 -7.48 -4.49
C VAL A 664 7.42 -7.36 -5.01
N TYR A 665 6.62 -6.37 -4.59
CA TYR A 665 5.15 -6.36 -4.69
C TYR A 665 4.58 -4.95 -4.85
N ASP A 666 3.27 -4.80 -5.06
CA ASP A 666 2.59 -3.51 -5.08
C ASP A 666 1.11 -3.64 -4.74
N LEU A 667 0.45 -2.53 -4.44
CA LEU A 667 -1.00 -2.40 -4.45
C LEU A 667 -1.46 -1.02 -4.96
N THR A 668 -2.65 -0.98 -5.56
CA THR A 668 -3.32 0.25 -6.02
C THR A 668 -4.39 0.64 -5.02
N GLU A 669 -4.03 1.49 -4.07
CA GLU A 669 -4.96 2.23 -3.21
C GLU A 669 -5.44 3.49 -4.00
N PRO A 670 -6.74 3.68 -4.29
CA PRO A 670 -7.22 4.70 -5.22
C PRO A 670 -7.60 6.07 -4.60
N VAL A 671 -7.56 6.24 -3.28
CA VAL A 671 -8.04 7.43 -2.55
C VAL A 671 -6.92 8.40 -2.21
N THR A 672 -5.82 7.91 -1.63
CA THR A 672 -4.62 8.67 -1.26
C THR A 672 -3.45 8.40 -2.21
N HIS A 673 -3.57 7.35 -3.05
CA HIS A 673 -2.45 6.76 -3.78
C HIS A 673 -1.31 6.38 -2.83
N SER A 674 -1.64 5.83 -1.65
CA SER A 674 -0.62 5.51 -0.65
C SER A 674 -0.89 4.29 0.22
N MET A 675 0.13 3.88 0.98
CA MET A 675 0.04 2.83 1.99
C MET A 675 1.11 2.97 3.06
N ILE A 676 0.87 2.38 4.24
CA ILE A 676 1.86 2.25 5.31
C ILE A 676 2.54 0.88 5.24
N CYS A 677 3.86 0.88 5.06
CA CYS A 677 4.76 -0.25 4.88
C CYS A 677 5.88 -0.22 5.95
N ASN A 678 5.98 -1.23 6.82
CA ASN A 678 6.87 -1.25 8.00
C ASN A 678 6.74 0.02 8.88
N GLY A 679 5.55 0.64 8.91
CA GLY A 679 5.31 1.91 9.59
C GLY A 679 5.80 3.15 8.83
N ILE A 680 6.13 3.06 7.53
CA ILE A 680 6.67 4.12 6.65
C ILE A 680 5.76 4.27 5.39
N VAL A 681 5.66 5.43 4.73
CA VAL A 681 4.53 5.79 3.82
C VAL A 681 4.90 5.88 2.30
N VAL A 682 4.11 5.35 1.31
CA VAL A 682 4.48 5.13 -0.16
C VAL A 682 3.38 5.32 -1.31
N HIS A 683 3.54 4.98 -2.65
CA HIS A 683 2.63 5.36 -3.84
C HIS A 683 2.79 4.64 -5.27
N GLN A 684 1.78 4.52 -6.22
CA GLN A 684 1.62 3.71 -7.55
C GLN A 684 1.38 4.32 -9.04
N CYS A 685 0.98 3.52 -10.09
CA CYS A 685 1.34 3.19 -11.58
C CYS A 685 1.02 3.94 -12.99
N GLY A 686 1.31 3.32 -14.22
CA GLY A 686 1.33 3.87 -15.68
C GLY A 686 1.06 2.95 -17.00
N GLU A 687 1.51 3.27 -18.28
CA GLU A 687 0.86 2.84 -19.62
C GLU A 687 1.50 2.21 -20.99
N GLN A 688 2.17 2.84 -22.04
CA GLN A 688 2.18 2.39 -23.53
C GLN A 688 3.47 2.50 -24.52
N PRO A 689 3.56 1.91 -25.79
CA PRO A 689 4.81 1.52 -26.60
C PRO A 689 5.34 2.35 -27.84
N LEU A 690 6.67 2.37 -28.15
CA LEU A 690 7.42 3.30 -29.10
C LEU A 690 8.83 2.84 -29.63
N LEU A 691 9.55 3.63 -30.47
CA LEU A 691 10.98 3.40 -30.84
C LEU A 691 12.00 3.72 -29.70
N PRO A 692 13.24 3.17 -29.73
CA PRO A 692 14.39 3.59 -28.92
C PRO A 692 14.58 5.10 -28.82
N TYR A 693 14.56 5.62 -27.59
CA TYR A 693 14.60 7.04 -27.23
C TYR A 693 13.42 7.88 -27.76
N GLU A 694 12.39 7.30 -28.36
CA GLU A 694 11.20 8.03 -28.78
C GLU A 694 10.22 8.24 -27.62
N SER A 695 9.37 9.25 -27.73
CA SER A 695 8.28 9.54 -26.79
C SER A 695 6.95 9.76 -27.51
N CYS A 696 5.84 9.71 -26.77
CA CYS A 696 4.51 9.98 -27.31
C CYS A 696 3.71 10.94 -26.43
N ASN A 697 3.27 12.03 -27.02
CA ASN A 697 2.14 12.84 -26.57
C ASN A 697 0.84 12.30 -27.18
N LEU A 698 -0.17 12.16 -26.34
CA LEU A 698 -1.45 11.53 -26.71
C LEU A 698 -2.59 12.55 -26.55
N GLY A 699 -3.68 12.33 -27.26
CA GLY A 699 -4.97 12.98 -27.01
C GLY A 699 -6.13 12.14 -27.52
N SER A 700 -7.35 12.46 -27.12
CA SER A 700 -8.51 11.65 -27.50
C SER A 700 -9.75 12.50 -27.78
N ILE A 701 -10.37 12.25 -28.93
CA ILE A 701 -11.64 12.83 -29.37
C ILE A 701 -12.80 12.13 -28.65
N ASN A 702 -13.75 12.90 -28.15
CA ASN A 702 -14.97 12.40 -27.53
C ASN A 702 -16.04 12.12 -28.60
N LEU A 703 -16.11 10.88 -29.08
CA LEU A 703 -16.98 10.49 -30.19
C LEU A 703 -18.47 10.70 -29.90
N LYS A 704 -18.88 10.64 -28.62
CA LYS A 704 -20.25 10.97 -28.18
C LYS A 704 -20.66 12.40 -28.56
N ASN A 705 -19.71 13.34 -28.55
CA ASN A 705 -19.93 14.74 -28.91
C ASN A 705 -19.83 15.00 -30.43
N MET A 706 -19.55 13.96 -31.23
CA MET A 706 -19.44 14.03 -32.70
C MET A 706 -20.73 13.57 -33.39
N LEU A 707 -21.85 13.65 -32.67
CA LEU A 707 -23.19 13.31 -33.14
C LEU A 707 -24.06 14.57 -33.22
N LYS A 708 -24.90 14.64 -34.26
CA LYS A 708 -26.01 15.60 -34.38
C LYS A 708 -27.35 14.85 -34.36
N GLU A 709 -28.40 15.50 -33.88
CA GLU A 709 -29.75 14.94 -33.85
C GLU A 709 -30.58 15.50 -35.02
N GLU A 710 -31.02 14.64 -35.94
CA GLU A 710 -31.92 15.00 -37.03
C GLU A 710 -33.15 14.08 -37.01
N ASN A 711 -34.35 14.67 -37.07
CA ASN A 711 -35.62 13.96 -37.09
C ASN A 711 -35.80 12.93 -35.94
N GLY A 712 -35.23 13.20 -34.76
CA GLY A 712 -35.28 12.33 -33.59
C GLY A 712 -34.35 11.11 -33.65
N LYS A 713 -33.33 11.14 -34.51
CA LYS A 713 -32.24 10.14 -34.59
C LYS A 713 -30.89 10.84 -34.50
N TYR A 714 -29.90 10.15 -33.95
CA TYR A 714 -28.51 10.61 -34.02
C TYR A 714 -27.84 10.13 -35.30
N GLU A 715 -27.01 10.99 -35.89
CA GLU A 715 -26.05 10.63 -36.93
C GLU A 715 -24.72 11.38 -36.72
N VAL A 716 -23.67 10.97 -37.43
CA VAL A 716 -22.31 11.51 -37.23
C VAL A 716 -22.18 12.89 -37.90
N ASP A 717 -21.78 13.89 -37.11
CA ASP A 717 -21.35 15.17 -37.66
C ASP A 717 -19.89 15.06 -38.13
N TYR A 718 -19.73 14.56 -39.37
CA TYR A 718 -18.42 14.46 -40.02
C TYR A 718 -17.74 15.83 -40.21
N GLY A 719 -18.51 16.93 -40.29
CA GLY A 719 -17.95 18.28 -40.37
C GLY A 719 -17.26 18.67 -39.06
N LYS A 720 -17.98 18.57 -37.94
CA LYS A 720 -17.41 18.78 -36.60
C LYS A 720 -16.29 17.81 -36.29
N LEU A 721 -16.42 16.53 -36.68
CA LEU A 721 -15.38 15.52 -36.46
C LEU A 721 -14.08 15.87 -37.19
N ARG A 722 -14.14 16.23 -38.48
CA ARG A 722 -12.95 16.70 -39.23
C ARG A 722 -12.32 17.90 -38.54
N ASP A 723 -13.11 18.93 -38.28
CA ASP A 723 -12.58 20.18 -37.73
C ASP A 723 -11.95 19.95 -36.34
N THR A 724 -12.49 19.01 -35.55
CA THR A 724 -11.90 18.52 -34.29
C THR A 724 -10.61 17.75 -34.52
N VAL A 725 -10.55 16.82 -35.49
CA VAL A 725 -9.34 16.08 -35.87
C VAL A 725 -8.21 17.04 -36.29
N HIS A 726 -8.50 18.01 -37.16
CA HIS A 726 -7.53 19.00 -37.63
C HIS A 726 -6.98 19.86 -36.50
N ASN A 727 -7.85 20.42 -35.66
CA ASN A 727 -7.43 21.20 -34.48
C ASN A 727 -6.63 20.34 -33.49
N ALA A 728 -6.99 19.06 -33.31
CA ALA A 728 -6.28 18.13 -32.43
C ALA A 728 -4.89 17.73 -32.96
N VAL A 729 -4.71 17.57 -34.27
CA VAL A 729 -3.39 17.33 -34.89
C VAL A 729 -2.49 18.56 -34.75
N HIS A 730 -3.00 19.77 -34.99
CA HIS A 730 -2.25 21.02 -34.77
C HIS A 730 -1.87 21.18 -33.28
N PHE A 731 -2.80 20.94 -32.36
CA PHE A 731 -2.52 20.92 -30.93
C PHE A 731 -1.40 19.92 -30.58
N LEU A 732 -1.46 18.69 -31.08
CA LEU A 732 -0.47 17.66 -30.78
C LEU A 732 0.89 17.89 -31.48
N ASP A 733 0.95 18.52 -32.66
CA ASP A 733 2.23 18.94 -33.26
C ASP A 733 2.89 20.04 -32.42
N ASN A 734 2.12 21.03 -31.95
CA ASN A 734 2.61 22.08 -31.06
C ASN A 734 3.09 21.53 -29.71
N VAL A 735 2.42 20.51 -29.17
CA VAL A 735 2.84 19.82 -27.94
C VAL A 735 4.23 19.20 -28.07
N ILE A 736 4.74 18.87 -29.27
CA ILE A 736 6.12 18.38 -29.42
C ILE A 736 7.15 19.48 -29.11
N ASP A 737 6.91 20.71 -29.56
CA ASP A 737 7.89 21.80 -29.41
C ASP A 737 7.78 22.48 -28.03
N ALA A 738 6.57 22.59 -27.47
CA ALA A 738 6.34 23.08 -26.10
C ALA A 738 6.89 22.17 -24.97
N ASN A 739 7.36 20.96 -25.31
CA ASN A 739 7.66 19.90 -24.35
C ASN A 739 9.14 19.90 -23.92
N LYS A 740 9.36 19.99 -22.61
CA LYS A 740 10.68 19.92 -21.99
C LYS A 740 11.05 18.46 -21.75
N TYR A 741 11.68 17.84 -22.75
CA TYR A 741 12.05 16.44 -22.69
C TYR A 741 13.11 16.15 -21.61
N PRO A 742 13.03 14.98 -20.94
CA PRO A 742 13.92 14.61 -19.84
C PRO A 742 15.38 14.34 -20.28
N LEU A 743 15.61 14.03 -21.56
CA LEU A 743 16.93 13.68 -22.11
C LEU A 743 17.09 14.25 -23.53
N GLN A 744 18.31 14.65 -23.90
CA GLN A 744 18.61 15.21 -25.22
C GLN A 744 18.33 14.21 -26.36
N GLN A 745 18.68 12.93 -26.20
CA GLN A 745 18.40 11.91 -27.24
C GLN A 745 16.90 11.76 -27.50
N ILE A 746 16.07 12.03 -26.50
CA ILE A 746 14.61 11.97 -26.62
C ILE A 746 14.03 13.21 -27.28
N ASP A 747 14.60 14.39 -27.00
CA ASP A 747 14.27 15.62 -27.72
C ASP A 747 14.61 15.46 -29.21
N GLU A 748 15.84 15.01 -29.51
CA GLU A 748 16.32 14.81 -30.88
C GLU A 748 15.55 13.72 -31.64
N MET A 749 15.18 12.62 -30.99
CA MET A 749 14.36 11.57 -31.60
C MET A 749 12.90 12.02 -31.79
N THR A 750 12.27 12.61 -30.77
CA THR A 750 10.86 13.01 -30.84
C THR A 750 10.64 14.18 -31.80
N LYS A 751 11.52 15.19 -31.83
CA LYS A 751 11.52 16.23 -32.89
C LYS A 751 11.99 15.68 -34.24
N GLY A 752 12.71 14.55 -34.24
CA GLY A 752 13.17 13.81 -35.40
C GLY A 752 12.04 13.16 -36.20
N THR A 753 11.20 12.36 -35.52
CA THR A 753 10.06 11.64 -36.11
C THR A 753 8.73 12.41 -36.02
N ARG A 754 8.58 13.29 -35.03
CA ARG A 754 7.37 14.05 -34.71
C ARG A 754 6.11 13.19 -34.58
N LYS A 755 6.22 11.96 -34.07
CA LYS A 755 5.07 11.08 -33.83
C LYS A 755 4.11 11.66 -32.80
N ILE A 756 2.84 11.74 -33.16
CA ILE A 756 1.74 12.06 -32.25
C ILE A 756 0.78 10.87 -32.16
N GLY A 757 -0.01 10.83 -31.08
CA GLY A 757 -1.04 9.82 -30.85
C GLY A 757 -2.43 10.42 -30.64
N LEU A 758 -3.11 10.76 -31.74
CA LEU A 758 -4.54 11.08 -31.74
C LEU A 758 -5.37 9.80 -31.68
N GLY A 759 -6.26 9.71 -30.71
CA GLY A 759 -7.19 8.59 -30.55
C GLY A 759 -8.61 9.04 -30.24
N VAL A 760 -9.41 8.13 -29.70
CA VAL A 760 -10.83 8.36 -29.37
C VAL A 760 -11.18 7.87 -27.97
N MET A 761 -12.29 8.39 -27.44
CA MET A 761 -13.04 7.91 -26.28
C MET A 761 -14.54 8.09 -26.55
N GLY A 762 -15.39 7.48 -25.73
CA GLY A 762 -16.84 7.57 -25.86
C GLY A 762 -17.45 6.71 -26.98
N PHE A 763 -16.69 5.79 -27.57
CA PHE A 763 -17.16 4.96 -28.69
C PHE A 763 -18.38 4.10 -28.34
N ALA A 764 -18.42 3.52 -27.13
CA ALA A 764 -19.58 2.76 -26.69
C ALA A 764 -20.82 3.65 -26.55
N ASP A 765 -20.71 4.82 -25.92
CA ASP A 765 -21.84 5.76 -25.82
C ASP A 765 -22.33 6.24 -27.20
N MET A 766 -21.40 6.43 -28.15
CA MET A 766 -21.72 6.77 -29.54
C MET A 766 -22.57 5.66 -30.21
N LEU A 767 -22.16 4.40 -30.11
CA LEU A 767 -22.92 3.26 -30.64
C LEU A 767 -24.32 3.15 -30.00
N LEU A 768 -24.42 3.37 -28.68
CA LEU A 768 -25.69 3.35 -27.96
C LEU A 768 -26.64 4.45 -28.44
N MET A 769 -26.12 5.66 -28.69
CA MET A 769 -26.91 6.78 -29.26
C MET A 769 -27.31 6.54 -30.73
N LEU A 770 -26.47 5.87 -31.51
CA LEU A 770 -26.77 5.42 -32.87
C LEU A 770 -27.71 4.20 -32.93
N ASN A 771 -28.07 3.61 -31.77
CA ASN A 771 -28.87 2.37 -31.65
C ASN A 771 -28.20 1.12 -32.29
N ILE A 772 -26.87 1.11 -32.36
CA ILE A 772 -26.04 0.03 -32.93
C ILE A 772 -25.49 -0.85 -31.80
N PRO A 773 -25.69 -2.18 -31.82
CA PRO A 773 -25.15 -3.10 -30.81
C PRO A 773 -23.66 -3.39 -31.04
N TYR A 774 -22.81 -3.23 -30.00
CA TYR A 774 -21.34 -3.36 -30.10
C TYR A 774 -20.86 -4.70 -30.69
N ASN A 775 -21.54 -5.80 -30.37
CA ASN A 775 -21.28 -7.15 -30.87
C ASN A 775 -22.01 -7.45 -32.19
N SER A 776 -21.79 -6.60 -33.21
CA SER A 776 -22.41 -6.78 -34.53
C SER A 776 -21.50 -6.37 -35.69
N GLU A 777 -21.83 -6.87 -36.88
CA GLU A 777 -21.17 -6.48 -38.13
C GLU A 777 -21.33 -4.97 -38.40
N GLU A 778 -22.51 -4.43 -38.12
CA GLU A 778 -22.85 -3.01 -38.23
C GLU A 778 -21.88 -2.14 -37.41
N ALA A 779 -21.60 -2.52 -36.16
CA ALA A 779 -20.65 -1.82 -35.30
C ALA A 779 -19.20 -1.95 -35.79
N VAL A 780 -18.81 -3.11 -36.33
CA VAL A 780 -17.45 -3.36 -36.85
C VAL A 780 -17.22 -2.59 -38.16
N GLU A 781 -18.18 -2.58 -39.08
CA GLU A 781 -18.16 -1.74 -40.29
C GLU A 781 -18.17 -0.24 -39.95
N PHE A 782 -18.95 0.16 -38.94
CA PHE A 782 -19.02 1.56 -38.51
C PHE A 782 -17.70 2.02 -37.90
N ALA A 783 -17.08 1.20 -37.03
CA ALA A 783 -15.74 1.46 -36.50
C ALA A 783 -14.67 1.61 -37.59
N ASP A 784 -14.74 0.76 -38.62
CA ASP A 784 -13.84 0.79 -39.78
C ASP A 784 -13.97 2.14 -40.53
N LYS A 785 -15.21 2.50 -40.91
CA LYS A 785 -15.52 3.75 -41.61
C LYS A 785 -15.16 5.00 -40.78
N LEU A 786 -15.46 4.98 -39.48
CA LEU A 786 -15.21 6.09 -38.55
C LEU A 786 -13.71 6.30 -38.32
N MET A 787 -12.96 5.23 -38.02
CA MET A 787 -11.52 5.37 -37.78
C MET A 787 -10.78 5.69 -39.09
N LYS A 788 -11.22 5.18 -40.24
CA LYS A 788 -10.70 5.58 -41.56
C LYS A 788 -10.82 7.08 -41.76
N PHE A 789 -12.00 7.66 -41.52
CA PHE A 789 -12.22 9.10 -41.66
C PHE A 789 -11.28 9.92 -40.76
N ILE A 790 -11.12 9.50 -39.50
CA ILE A 790 -10.20 10.13 -38.54
C ILE A 790 -8.75 10.06 -39.02
N ASP A 791 -8.32 8.94 -39.61
CA ASP A 791 -6.95 8.72 -40.09
C ASP A 791 -6.65 9.47 -41.41
N GLU A 792 -7.63 9.55 -42.32
CA GLU A 792 -7.53 10.34 -43.56
C GLU A 792 -7.44 11.84 -43.24
N GLU A 793 -8.31 12.35 -42.34
CA GLU A 793 -8.30 13.76 -41.95
C GLU A 793 -7.12 14.13 -41.04
N SER A 794 -6.62 13.21 -40.20
CA SER A 794 -5.43 13.48 -39.38
C SER A 794 -4.16 13.58 -40.24
N LYS A 795 -4.09 12.76 -41.31
CA LYS A 795 -3.03 12.85 -42.32
C LYS A 795 -3.19 14.12 -43.16
N ALA A 796 -4.41 14.54 -43.54
CA ALA A 796 -4.65 15.82 -44.22
C ALA A 796 -4.13 17.01 -43.39
N ALA A 797 -4.50 17.10 -42.11
CA ALA A 797 -4.01 18.12 -41.20
C ALA A 797 -2.48 18.11 -41.05
N SER A 798 -1.86 16.92 -41.02
CA SER A 798 -0.40 16.77 -40.98
C SER A 798 0.29 17.17 -42.31
N MET A 799 -0.37 17.05 -43.45
CA MET A 799 0.13 17.60 -44.73
C MET A 799 0.04 19.14 -44.74
N GLU A 800 -1.07 19.73 -44.31
CA GLU A 800 -1.21 21.18 -44.17
C GLU A 800 -0.13 21.81 -43.26
N LEU A 801 0.20 21.15 -42.15
CA LEU A 801 1.30 21.58 -41.29
C LEU A 801 2.67 21.40 -41.94
N ALA A 802 2.85 20.43 -42.84
CA ALA A 802 4.10 20.20 -43.56
C ALA A 802 4.36 21.25 -44.66
N GLU A 803 3.29 21.80 -45.26
CA GLU A 803 3.39 22.95 -46.17
C GLU A 803 3.82 24.21 -45.40
N LYS A 804 3.23 24.45 -44.23
CA LYS A 804 3.44 25.66 -43.42
C LYS A 804 4.75 25.64 -42.60
N ARG A 805 5.23 24.47 -42.19
CA ARG A 805 6.37 24.30 -41.25
C ARG A 805 7.47 23.35 -41.72
N GLY A 806 7.33 22.76 -42.90
CA GLY A 806 8.18 21.67 -43.36
C GLY A 806 7.80 20.30 -42.77
N VAL A 807 8.18 19.24 -43.50
CA VAL A 807 8.07 17.83 -43.08
C VAL A 807 8.93 17.53 -41.84
N PHE A 808 8.70 16.39 -41.17
CA PHE A 808 9.55 15.96 -40.04
C PHE A 808 11.01 15.72 -40.48
N LYS A 809 11.95 15.93 -39.57
CA LYS A 809 13.41 15.91 -39.85
C LYS A 809 13.91 14.58 -40.42
N TYR A 810 13.30 13.46 -40.06
CA TYR A 810 13.62 12.13 -40.60
C TYR A 810 12.73 11.69 -41.77
N TYR A 811 12.09 12.64 -42.48
CA TYR A 811 11.29 12.36 -43.67
C TYR A 811 12.05 11.54 -44.73
N ASP A 812 13.30 11.89 -45.00
CA ASP A 812 14.17 11.18 -45.96
C ASP A 812 14.54 9.74 -45.56
N LYS A 813 14.18 9.33 -44.33
CA LYS A 813 14.33 7.97 -43.78
C LYS A 813 12.99 7.24 -43.62
N SER A 814 11.92 7.77 -44.21
CA SER A 814 10.55 7.31 -44.04
C SER A 814 9.97 6.69 -45.32
N ILE A 815 8.98 5.80 -45.14
CA ILE A 815 8.21 5.19 -46.23
C ILE A 815 7.39 6.21 -47.04
N TYR A 816 7.29 7.45 -46.57
CA TYR A 816 6.54 8.52 -47.22
C TYR A 816 7.36 9.25 -48.28
N LYS A 817 8.70 9.24 -48.17
CA LYS A 817 9.62 9.85 -49.15
C LYS A 817 9.43 9.23 -50.53
N ASP A 818 9.50 7.90 -50.61
CA ASP A 818 9.38 7.14 -51.87
C ASP A 818 7.95 7.17 -52.44
N LYS A 819 6.96 7.49 -51.59
CA LYS A 819 5.55 7.71 -51.97
C LYS A 819 5.24 9.19 -52.29
N ASN A 820 6.21 10.09 -52.11
CA ASN A 820 6.08 11.56 -52.21
C ASN A 820 4.93 12.17 -51.36
N ILE A 821 4.57 11.55 -50.23
CA ILE A 821 3.51 12.04 -49.32
C ILE A 821 4.17 12.94 -48.27
N ARG A 822 3.93 14.25 -48.29
CA ARG A 822 4.65 15.21 -47.42
C ARG A 822 3.94 15.44 -46.08
N LEU A 823 4.29 14.68 -45.05
CA LEU A 823 3.70 14.77 -43.71
C LEU A 823 4.57 15.53 -42.70
N ARG A 824 3.92 16.21 -41.74
CA ARG A 824 4.57 16.89 -40.60
C ARG A 824 4.95 15.91 -39.50
N ASN A 825 4.23 14.79 -39.40
CA ASN A 825 4.32 13.82 -38.31
C ASN A 825 4.50 12.42 -38.90
N ALA A 826 5.44 11.61 -38.39
CA ALA A 826 5.63 10.25 -38.89
C ALA A 826 4.46 9.31 -38.52
N THR A 827 3.73 9.58 -37.45
CA THR A 827 2.43 8.97 -37.15
C THR A 827 1.46 10.02 -36.65
N THR A 828 0.18 9.80 -36.91
CA THR A 828 -0.91 10.64 -36.43
C THR A 828 -1.83 9.91 -35.44
N THR A 829 -2.09 8.62 -35.62
CA THR A 829 -3.17 7.90 -34.93
C THR A 829 -2.70 6.81 -33.94
N THR A 830 -3.46 6.62 -32.83
CA THR A 830 -3.28 5.56 -31.81
C THR A 830 -4.56 5.36 -31.01
N ILE A 831 -4.73 4.25 -30.29
CA ILE A 831 -5.84 4.09 -29.33
C ILE A 831 -5.28 3.79 -27.93
N ALA A 832 -5.61 4.66 -26.98
CA ALA A 832 -5.17 4.59 -25.58
C ALA A 832 -6.29 4.09 -24.64
N PRO A 833 -5.99 3.66 -23.40
CA PRO A 833 -7.00 3.30 -22.41
C PRO A 833 -7.92 4.47 -22.01
N THR A 834 -7.44 5.71 -22.10
CA THR A 834 -8.14 6.98 -21.73
C THR A 834 -8.68 7.10 -20.29
N GLY A 835 -8.53 6.10 -19.43
CA GLY A 835 -9.24 5.91 -18.14
C GLY A 835 -9.07 6.96 -17.02
N THR A 836 -8.61 8.17 -17.32
CA THR A 836 -8.91 9.37 -16.51
C THR A 836 -9.58 10.46 -17.35
N ILE A 837 -9.15 10.69 -18.59
CA ILE A 837 -9.75 11.71 -19.47
C ILE A 837 -11.17 11.33 -19.92
N SER A 838 -11.51 10.04 -20.05
CA SER A 838 -12.89 9.58 -20.28
C SER A 838 -13.82 9.92 -19.10
N ILE A 839 -13.31 9.84 -17.86
CA ILE A 839 -14.03 10.25 -16.64
C ILE A 839 -14.25 11.76 -16.62
N ILE A 840 -13.24 12.56 -17.04
CA ILE A 840 -13.39 14.01 -17.18
C ILE A 840 -14.47 14.35 -18.23
N ALA A 841 -14.44 13.69 -19.39
CA ALA A 841 -15.43 13.84 -20.45
C ALA A 841 -16.81 13.22 -20.14
N GLY A 842 -16.96 12.48 -19.04
CA GLY A 842 -18.24 11.85 -18.65
C GLY A 842 -18.71 10.76 -19.62
N THR A 843 -17.79 9.96 -20.16
CA THR A 843 -18.04 9.00 -21.24
C THR A 843 -17.20 7.72 -21.09
N SER A 844 -17.51 6.71 -21.90
CA SER A 844 -16.84 5.41 -21.99
C SER A 844 -15.38 5.52 -22.42
N SER A 845 -14.55 4.57 -21.95
CA SER A 845 -13.09 4.61 -22.10
C SER A 845 -12.65 4.05 -23.46
N GLY A 846 -11.93 4.86 -24.25
CA GLY A 846 -11.31 4.41 -25.49
C GLY A 846 -12.33 3.86 -26.49
N ILE A 847 -12.04 2.64 -26.98
CA ILE A 847 -12.96 1.81 -27.77
C ILE A 847 -13.53 0.64 -26.95
N GLU A 848 -13.35 0.63 -25.63
CA GLU A 848 -13.88 -0.41 -24.75
C GLU A 848 -15.42 -0.33 -24.71
N PRO A 849 -16.12 -1.48 -24.66
CA PRO A 849 -17.56 -1.49 -24.40
C PRO A 849 -17.85 -1.07 -22.95
N LEU A 850 -19.11 -0.83 -22.60
CA LEU A 850 -19.49 -0.59 -21.21
C LEU A 850 -19.13 -1.82 -20.36
N PHE A 851 -18.37 -1.60 -19.27
CA PHE A 851 -18.13 -2.68 -18.31
C PHE A 851 -19.42 -3.06 -17.57
N ALA A 852 -20.17 -2.05 -17.11
CA ALA A 852 -21.47 -2.20 -16.46
C ALA A 852 -22.38 -1.03 -16.84
N ILE A 853 -23.70 -1.29 -16.85
CA ILE A 853 -24.74 -0.30 -17.21
C ILE A 853 -25.26 0.44 -15.96
N ALA A 854 -25.29 -0.25 -14.83
CA ALA A 854 -25.55 0.31 -13.51
C ALA A 854 -24.58 -0.31 -12.49
N MET A 855 -24.17 0.46 -11.48
CA MET A 855 -23.29 0.02 -10.40
C MET A 855 -23.71 0.64 -9.07
N THR A 856 -23.67 -0.14 -7.99
CA THR A 856 -23.97 0.37 -6.64
C THR A 856 -22.72 0.94 -5.99
N ARG A 857 -22.79 2.20 -5.55
CA ARG A 857 -21.78 2.85 -4.70
C ARG A 857 -22.36 3.06 -3.30
N ASN A 858 -21.67 2.52 -2.30
CA ASN A 858 -21.94 2.85 -0.91
C ASN A 858 -21.46 4.29 -0.65
N VAL A 859 -22.34 5.14 -0.13
CA VAL A 859 -22.01 6.49 0.34
C VAL A 859 -21.88 6.45 1.86
N MET A 860 -21.36 7.52 2.45
CA MET A 860 -21.52 7.78 3.89
C MET A 860 -23.02 7.73 4.28
N ASP A 861 -23.29 7.47 5.56
CA ASP A 861 -24.64 7.23 6.10
C ASP A 861 -25.33 5.95 5.56
N ASN A 862 -24.54 4.89 5.30
CA ASN A 862 -24.99 3.55 4.87
C ASN A 862 -25.89 3.52 3.61
N THR A 863 -25.95 4.62 2.86
CA THR A 863 -26.88 4.78 1.75
C THR A 863 -26.28 4.24 0.45
N GLN A 864 -26.99 3.32 -0.20
CA GLN A 864 -26.61 2.76 -1.50
C GLN A 864 -27.18 3.61 -2.64
N LEU A 865 -26.32 4.42 -3.26
CA LEU A 865 -26.66 5.08 -4.53
C LEU A 865 -26.33 4.15 -5.69
N VAL A 866 -27.20 4.12 -6.71
CA VAL A 866 -26.91 3.42 -7.97
C VAL A 866 -26.52 4.45 -9.02
N GLU A 867 -25.28 4.36 -9.49
CA GLU A 867 -24.77 5.13 -10.62
C GLU A 867 -25.08 4.37 -11.92
N VAL A 868 -25.71 5.04 -12.87
CA VAL A 868 -26.27 4.45 -14.09
C VAL A 868 -25.67 5.18 -15.30
N ASN A 869 -25.34 4.45 -16.38
CA ASN A 869 -24.88 5.07 -17.63
C ASN A 869 -25.91 6.14 -18.09
N PRO A 870 -25.48 7.39 -18.39
CA PRO A 870 -26.40 8.48 -18.72
C PRO A 870 -27.30 8.19 -19.93
N VAL A 871 -26.78 7.55 -20.98
CA VAL A 871 -27.55 7.22 -22.20
C VAL A 871 -28.62 6.18 -21.88
N PHE A 872 -28.28 5.13 -21.12
CA PHE A 872 -29.26 4.14 -20.67
C PHE A 872 -30.35 4.76 -19.79
N LYS A 873 -29.97 5.62 -18.84
CA LYS A 873 -30.91 6.32 -17.97
C LYS A 873 -31.86 7.22 -18.77
N GLU A 874 -31.36 7.93 -19.77
CA GLU A 874 -32.19 8.77 -20.65
C GLU A 874 -33.19 7.93 -21.46
N VAL A 875 -32.75 6.84 -22.09
CA VAL A 875 -33.62 5.92 -22.84
C VAL A 875 -34.68 5.27 -21.92
N ALA A 876 -34.29 4.85 -20.72
CA ALA A 876 -35.20 4.25 -19.75
C ALA A 876 -36.27 5.22 -19.23
N LEU A 877 -35.92 6.50 -19.07
CA LEU A 877 -36.87 7.56 -18.72
C LEU A 877 -37.78 7.90 -19.91
N LYS A 878 -37.22 8.17 -21.10
CA LYS A 878 -37.97 8.49 -22.33
C LYS A 878 -38.96 7.38 -22.74
N ARG A 879 -38.64 6.11 -22.45
CA ARG A 879 -39.48 4.94 -22.78
C ARG A 879 -40.22 4.35 -21.56
N GLY A 880 -40.25 5.05 -20.43
CA GLY A 880 -41.13 4.75 -19.30
C GLY A 880 -40.84 3.47 -18.49
N PHE A 881 -39.64 2.89 -18.61
CA PHE A 881 -39.28 1.65 -17.87
C PHE A 881 -38.25 1.87 -16.74
N TYR A 882 -37.80 3.10 -16.48
CA TYR A 882 -36.89 3.40 -15.38
C TYR A 882 -37.55 3.24 -13.99
N SER A 883 -36.97 2.39 -13.13
CA SER A 883 -37.23 2.38 -11.69
C SER A 883 -35.94 2.11 -10.92
N GLU A 884 -35.82 2.59 -9.68
CA GLU A 884 -34.62 2.31 -8.86
C GLU A 884 -34.42 0.82 -8.58
N GLU A 885 -35.51 0.07 -8.38
CA GLU A 885 -35.46 -1.37 -8.16
C GLU A 885 -34.89 -2.09 -9.39
N LEU A 886 -35.31 -1.69 -10.60
CA LEU A 886 -34.73 -2.20 -11.84
C LEU A 886 -33.25 -1.85 -11.95
N MET A 887 -32.83 -0.62 -11.63
CA MET A 887 -31.42 -0.24 -11.64
C MET A 887 -30.60 -1.05 -10.61
N LYS A 888 -31.16 -1.32 -9.42
CA LYS A 888 -30.55 -2.19 -8.40
C LYS A 888 -30.45 -3.65 -8.89
N LYS A 889 -31.47 -4.17 -9.58
CA LYS A 889 -31.45 -5.51 -10.22
C LYS A 889 -30.38 -5.59 -11.32
N ILE A 890 -30.27 -4.58 -12.18
CA ILE A 890 -29.22 -4.49 -13.22
C ILE A 890 -27.82 -4.43 -12.58
N ALA A 891 -27.62 -3.65 -11.52
CA ALA A 891 -26.33 -3.58 -10.83
C ALA A 891 -25.93 -4.90 -10.12
N GLN A 892 -26.92 -5.69 -9.69
CA GLN A 892 -26.68 -7.03 -9.11
C GLN A 892 -26.42 -8.09 -10.18
N GLN A 893 -27.20 -8.12 -11.26
CA GLN A 893 -27.06 -9.14 -12.29
C GLN A 893 -25.94 -8.84 -13.30
N GLY A 894 -25.61 -7.55 -13.50
CA GLY A 894 -24.54 -7.07 -14.36
C GLY A 894 -24.79 -7.15 -15.87
N THR A 895 -25.77 -7.93 -16.31
CA THR A 895 -26.27 -8.02 -17.69
C THR A 895 -27.77 -7.70 -17.73
N LEU A 896 -28.28 -7.25 -18.89
CA LEU A 896 -29.71 -7.08 -19.14
C LEU A 896 -30.39 -8.40 -19.60
N LYS A 897 -29.62 -9.44 -19.92
CA LYS A 897 -30.15 -10.73 -20.39
C LYS A 897 -30.96 -11.41 -19.28
N GLY A 898 -32.20 -11.80 -19.57
CA GLY A 898 -33.09 -12.41 -18.58
C GLY A 898 -33.70 -11.46 -17.55
N ILE A 899 -33.62 -10.13 -17.76
CA ILE A 899 -34.35 -9.15 -16.95
C ILE A 899 -35.67 -8.76 -17.64
N ASP A 900 -36.79 -9.14 -17.04
CA ASP A 900 -38.13 -8.70 -17.47
C ASP A 900 -38.35 -7.20 -17.26
N GLY A 901 -39.26 -6.61 -18.04
CA GLY A 901 -39.59 -5.19 -17.99
C GLY A 901 -38.68 -4.27 -18.81
N ILE A 902 -37.55 -4.77 -19.32
CA ILE A 902 -36.70 -4.06 -20.30
C ILE A 902 -37.10 -4.49 -21.72
N PRO A 903 -37.33 -3.56 -22.67
CA PRO A 903 -37.57 -3.89 -24.08
C PRO A 903 -36.38 -4.62 -24.75
N ASP A 904 -36.65 -5.59 -25.62
CA ASP A 904 -35.59 -6.42 -26.22
C ASP A 904 -34.72 -5.69 -27.23
N ASP A 905 -35.22 -4.64 -27.88
CA ASP A 905 -34.44 -3.74 -28.72
C ASP A 905 -33.40 -2.95 -27.90
N VAL A 906 -33.73 -2.60 -26.65
CA VAL A 906 -32.79 -2.03 -25.67
C VAL A 906 -31.79 -3.09 -25.21
N LYS A 907 -32.23 -4.30 -24.84
CA LYS A 907 -31.32 -5.41 -24.43
C LYS A 907 -30.30 -5.76 -25.52
N ARG A 908 -30.71 -5.70 -26.79
CA ARG A 908 -29.84 -5.93 -27.96
C ARG A 908 -28.67 -4.94 -28.00
N VAL A 909 -28.92 -3.66 -27.70
CA VAL A 909 -27.97 -2.55 -27.89
C VAL A 909 -27.11 -2.31 -26.65
N PHE A 910 -27.72 -2.32 -25.46
CA PHE A 910 -27.04 -2.10 -24.19
C PHE A 910 -26.43 -3.42 -23.67
N VAL A 911 -25.35 -3.85 -24.33
CA VAL A 911 -24.52 -5.01 -23.95
C VAL A 911 -23.29 -4.59 -23.13
N THR A 912 -22.88 -5.43 -22.18
CA THR A 912 -21.66 -5.22 -21.38
C THR A 912 -20.45 -5.99 -21.92
N ALA A 913 -19.25 -5.69 -21.39
CA ALA A 913 -18.03 -6.46 -21.61
C ALA A 913 -18.16 -7.97 -21.30
N HIS A 914 -19.09 -8.39 -20.44
CA HIS A 914 -19.37 -9.79 -20.13
C HIS A 914 -20.41 -10.42 -21.09
N ASP A 915 -21.22 -9.60 -21.75
CA ASP A 915 -22.24 -10.01 -22.71
C ASP A 915 -21.69 -10.29 -24.11
N ILE A 916 -20.55 -9.71 -24.43
CA ILE A 916 -19.86 -9.74 -25.72
C ILE A 916 -18.95 -10.97 -25.77
N ASP A 917 -19.04 -11.76 -26.84
CA ASP A 917 -18.16 -12.92 -27.02
C ASP A 917 -16.78 -12.50 -27.57
N PRO A 918 -15.67 -13.18 -27.21
CA PRO A 918 -14.30 -12.68 -27.44
C PRO A 918 -13.96 -12.34 -28.90
N VAL A 919 -14.57 -13.05 -29.85
CA VAL A 919 -14.48 -12.80 -31.30
C VAL A 919 -14.82 -11.33 -31.65
N TRP A 920 -15.83 -10.74 -31.01
CA TRP A 920 -16.27 -9.37 -31.29
C TRP A 920 -15.30 -8.32 -30.76
N HIS A 921 -14.63 -8.56 -29.63
CA HIS A 921 -13.57 -7.68 -29.15
C HIS A 921 -12.40 -7.62 -30.15
N ILE A 922 -11.98 -8.78 -30.68
CA ILE A 922 -10.89 -8.86 -31.67
C ILE A 922 -11.29 -8.25 -33.02
N ARG A 923 -12.52 -8.48 -33.50
CA ARG A 923 -13.02 -7.87 -34.74
C ARG A 923 -13.15 -6.36 -34.63
N MET A 924 -13.62 -5.85 -33.48
CA MET A 924 -13.64 -4.41 -33.19
C MET A 924 -12.24 -3.82 -33.13
N GLN A 925 -11.30 -4.50 -32.44
CA GLN A 925 -9.90 -4.09 -32.41
C GLN A 925 -9.29 -4.03 -33.83
N SER A 926 -9.66 -4.96 -34.72
CA SER A 926 -9.19 -4.97 -36.12
C SER A 926 -9.74 -3.80 -36.93
N ALA A 927 -11.03 -3.49 -36.81
CA ALA A 927 -11.65 -2.34 -37.49
C ALA A 927 -10.91 -1.02 -37.19
N PHE A 928 -10.59 -0.76 -35.92
CA PHE A 928 -9.73 0.37 -35.55
C PHE A 928 -8.28 0.19 -36.01
N GLN A 929 -7.66 -0.98 -35.79
CA GLN A 929 -6.23 -1.18 -36.02
C GLN A 929 -5.80 -1.09 -37.50
N LYS A 930 -6.72 -1.30 -38.45
CA LYS A 930 -6.49 -1.04 -39.90
C LYS A 930 -6.07 0.40 -40.16
N HIS A 931 -6.75 1.34 -39.50
CA HIS A 931 -6.68 2.79 -39.72
C HIS A 931 -5.98 3.49 -38.55
N VAL A 932 -5.01 2.81 -37.93
CA VAL A 932 -4.22 3.32 -36.80
C VAL A 932 -2.74 3.07 -37.06
N ASP A 933 -1.97 4.16 -37.17
CA ASP A 933 -0.53 4.17 -37.42
C ASP A 933 0.24 3.42 -36.32
N ASN A 934 -0.09 3.68 -35.05
CA ASN A 934 0.50 3.02 -33.89
C ASN A 934 -0.30 1.76 -33.49
N ALA A 935 -0.43 1.46 -32.19
CA ALA A 935 -1.13 0.29 -31.67
C ALA A 935 -2.51 0.63 -31.07
N VAL A 936 -3.37 -0.39 -30.95
CA VAL A 936 -4.67 -0.29 -30.28
C VAL A 936 -4.63 -0.95 -28.90
N SER A 937 -4.76 -0.15 -27.84
CA SER A 937 -4.96 -0.67 -26.48
C SER A 937 -6.41 -1.13 -26.28
N LYS A 938 -6.65 -2.44 -26.37
CA LYS A 938 -7.94 -3.10 -26.10
C LYS A 938 -7.71 -4.32 -25.20
N THR A 939 -8.54 -4.50 -24.18
CA THR A 939 -8.60 -5.75 -23.41
C THR A 939 -9.56 -6.73 -24.09
N VAL A 940 -9.18 -7.98 -24.30
CA VAL A 940 -10.17 -9.02 -24.64
C VAL A 940 -10.67 -9.65 -23.36
N ASN A 941 -11.90 -9.32 -22.97
CA ASN A 941 -12.56 -9.93 -21.84
C ASN A 941 -13.11 -11.31 -22.22
N PHE A 942 -12.95 -12.29 -21.33
CA PHE A 942 -13.57 -13.61 -21.42
C PHE A 942 -14.38 -13.89 -20.16
N ARG A 943 -15.46 -14.66 -20.29
CA ARG A 943 -16.24 -15.18 -19.15
C ARG A 943 -15.42 -16.23 -18.37
N HIS A 944 -15.83 -16.52 -17.13
CA HIS A 944 -15.09 -17.38 -16.22
C HIS A 944 -14.91 -18.81 -16.76
N ASP A 945 -15.93 -19.31 -17.44
CA ASP A 945 -16.05 -20.62 -18.07
C ASP A 945 -15.30 -20.76 -19.41
N ALA A 946 -14.69 -19.69 -19.93
CA ALA A 946 -13.90 -19.74 -21.15
C ALA A 946 -12.69 -20.68 -21.03
N THR A 947 -12.42 -21.42 -22.11
CA THR A 947 -11.42 -22.48 -22.20
C THR A 947 -10.06 -21.96 -22.67
N VAL A 948 -9.05 -22.84 -22.63
CA VAL A 948 -7.73 -22.60 -23.23
C VAL A 948 -7.85 -22.43 -24.76
N ASP A 949 -8.78 -23.16 -25.41
CA ASP A 949 -9.05 -23.05 -26.84
C ASP A 949 -9.68 -21.71 -27.24
N ASP A 950 -10.56 -21.13 -26.41
CA ASP A 950 -11.10 -19.78 -26.67
C ASP A 950 -9.97 -18.73 -26.74
N VAL A 951 -8.94 -18.87 -25.90
CA VAL A 951 -7.75 -18.00 -25.90
C VAL A 951 -6.87 -18.27 -27.13
N ARG A 952 -6.69 -19.55 -27.50
CA ARG A 952 -6.00 -19.95 -28.74
C ARG A 952 -6.66 -19.30 -29.96
N GLU A 953 -7.98 -19.39 -30.07
CA GLU A 953 -8.74 -18.83 -31.19
C GLU A 953 -8.69 -17.31 -31.24
N VAL A 954 -8.69 -16.63 -30.10
CA VAL A 954 -8.47 -15.18 -30.04
C VAL A 954 -7.07 -14.77 -30.53
N TYR A 955 -6.02 -15.50 -30.17
CA TYR A 955 -4.66 -15.23 -30.66
C TYR A 955 -4.48 -15.59 -32.14
N GLU A 956 -5.04 -16.71 -32.59
CA GLU A 956 -5.08 -17.06 -34.02
C GLU A 956 -5.89 -16.06 -34.86
N LEU A 957 -7.02 -15.57 -34.35
CA LEU A 957 -7.85 -14.58 -35.04
C LEU A 957 -7.17 -13.22 -35.07
N ALA A 958 -6.50 -12.82 -33.98
CA ALA A 958 -5.66 -11.63 -33.95
C ALA A 958 -4.53 -11.68 -34.99
N TYR A 959 -3.91 -12.86 -35.14
CA TYR A 959 -2.96 -13.13 -36.21
C TYR A 959 -3.64 -12.99 -37.58
N LYS A 960 -4.73 -13.72 -37.85
CA LYS A 960 -5.44 -13.73 -39.15
C LYS A 960 -6.03 -12.36 -39.54
N LEU A 961 -6.36 -11.48 -38.58
CA LEU A 961 -6.92 -10.14 -38.78
C LEU A 961 -5.88 -8.99 -38.75
N GLY A 962 -4.59 -9.29 -38.85
CA GLY A 962 -3.55 -8.26 -39.02
C GLY A 962 -3.31 -7.35 -37.80
N LEU A 963 -3.68 -7.80 -36.58
CA LEU A 963 -3.44 -7.02 -35.36
C LEU A 963 -1.95 -6.89 -35.04
N LYS A 964 -1.60 -5.81 -34.31
CA LYS A 964 -0.24 -5.51 -33.83
C LYS A 964 0.05 -6.08 -32.43
N GLY A 965 -0.97 -6.41 -31.65
CA GLY A 965 -0.83 -7.08 -30.35
C GLY A 965 -2.17 -7.26 -29.63
N VAL A 966 -2.21 -8.13 -28.61
CA VAL A 966 -3.42 -8.47 -27.83
C VAL A 966 -3.06 -8.70 -26.36
N THR A 967 -3.87 -8.11 -25.47
CA THR A 967 -3.93 -8.44 -24.04
C THR A 967 -5.27 -9.09 -23.74
N ILE A 968 -5.25 -10.21 -23.01
CA ILE A 968 -6.47 -10.91 -22.59
C ILE A 968 -6.71 -10.76 -21.09
N TYR A 969 -7.97 -10.85 -20.67
CA TYR A 969 -8.35 -11.02 -19.27
C TYR A 969 -9.55 -11.97 -19.20
N ARG A 970 -9.32 -13.19 -18.72
CA ARG A 970 -10.40 -14.12 -18.38
C ARG A 970 -10.89 -13.85 -16.96
N ASP A 971 -12.19 -13.75 -16.81
CA ASP A 971 -12.84 -13.56 -15.51
C ASP A 971 -12.44 -14.69 -14.54
N GLY A 972 -11.93 -14.35 -13.35
CA GLY A 972 -11.40 -15.35 -12.42
C GLY A 972 -10.09 -16.06 -12.85
N SER A 973 -9.35 -15.55 -13.85
CA SER A 973 -7.93 -15.93 -14.07
C SER A 973 -6.94 -15.24 -13.12
N ARG A 974 -7.44 -14.40 -12.20
CA ARG A 974 -6.71 -13.81 -11.08
C ARG A 974 -7.66 -13.84 -9.87
N ASP A 975 -7.15 -14.05 -8.66
CA ASP A 975 -7.93 -14.52 -7.49
C ASP A 975 -8.87 -13.47 -6.84
N SER A 976 -9.29 -12.44 -7.58
CA SER A 976 -10.28 -11.43 -7.17
C SER A 976 -10.68 -10.62 -8.41
N GLN A 977 -11.69 -9.76 -8.29
CA GLN A 977 -12.15 -8.90 -9.40
C GLN A 977 -12.43 -7.47 -8.89
N VAL A 978 -12.02 -6.46 -9.66
CA VAL A 978 -12.12 -5.04 -9.26
C VAL A 978 -13.57 -4.51 -9.35
N LEU A 979 -14.41 -5.20 -10.11
CA LEU A 979 -15.79 -4.80 -10.44
C LEU A 979 -16.70 -6.03 -10.33
N ASN A 980 -17.10 -6.38 -9.11
CA ASN A 980 -18.07 -7.45 -8.89
C ASN A 980 -19.45 -7.04 -9.42
N LEU A 981 -19.96 -7.79 -10.39
CA LEU A 981 -21.40 -7.90 -10.62
C LEU A 981 -21.97 -8.61 -9.38
N GLY A 982 -23.04 -8.07 -8.78
CA GLY A 982 -23.61 -8.53 -7.49
C GLY A 982 -24.34 -9.89 -7.52
N ILE A 983 -23.75 -10.90 -8.16
CA ILE A 983 -24.32 -12.23 -8.38
C ILE A 983 -24.41 -12.98 -7.06
N LYS A 984 -25.63 -13.34 -6.63
CA LYS A 984 -25.83 -14.29 -5.52
C LYS A 984 -25.23 -15.65 -5.89
N LYS A 985 -24.56 -16.29 -4.93
CA LYS A 985 -24.20 -17.71 -5.04
C LYS A 985 -25.47 -18.53 -5.29
N VAL A 986 -25.49 -19.31 -6.37
CA VAL A 986 -26.59 -20.23 -6.66
C VAL A 986 -26.57 -21.35 -5.63
N GLU A 987 -27.70 -21.56 -4.96
CA GLU A 987 -27.88 -22.64 -3.99
C GLU A 987 -27.93 -23.99 -4.71
N LYS A 988 -27.14 -24.97 -4.25
CA LYS A 988 -27.36 -26.38 -4.60
C LYS A 988 -28.17 -27.02 -3.49
N GLU A 989 -29.42 -27.36 -3.81
CA GLU A 989 -30.27 -28.16 -2.92
C GLU A 989 -29.65 -29.55 -2.65
N GLY A 990 -30.05 -30.18 -1.55
CA GLY A 990 -30.16 -31.65 -1.53
C GLY A 990 -29.32 -32.48 -0.55
N VAL A 991 -28.62 -31.90 0.44
CA VAL A 991 -28.16 -32.68 1.62
C VAL A 991 -28.53 -31.91 2.89
N LYS A 992 -29.15 -32.61 3.87
CA LYS A 992 -29.73 -31.98 5.07
C LYS A 992 -28.69 -31.64 6.13
N GLU A 993 -29.05 -30.65 6.95
CA GLU A 993 -28.28 -30.08 8.06
C GLU A 993 -27.94 -31.11 9.16
N ASP A 994 -26.89 -30.82 9.92
CA ASP A 994 -26.94 -30.91 11.37
C ASP A 994 -26.41 -29.59 11.97
N LYS A 995 -26.92 -29.15 13.13
CA LYS A 995 -26.81 -27.76 13.59
C LYS A 995 -25.81 -27.57 14.72
N GLN A 996 -25.02 -26.50 14.66
CA GLN A 996 -24.43 -25.89 15.86
C GLN A 996 -24.09 -24.40 15.69
N GLU A 997 -24.17 -23.66 16.80
CA GLU A 997 -24.18 -22.20 16.85
C GLU A 997 -22.79 -21.57 17.13
N GLY A 998 -22.64 -20.29 16.81
CA GLY A 998 -21.54 -19.46 17.33
C GLY A 998 -21.45 -18.08 16.68
N ARG A 999 -20.76 -17.09 17.26
CA ARG A 999 -20.23 -16.97 18.65
C ARG A 999 -19.81 -15.51 18.87
N ASN A 1000 -20.23 -14.89 19.97
CA ASN A 1000 -19.95 -13.45 20.21
C ASN A 1000 -18.45 -13.15 20.41
N GLN A 1001 -18.01 -11.97 19.95
CA GLN A 1001 -16.71 -11.38 20.26
C GLN A 1001 -16.72 -10.72 21.66
N ILE A 1002 -15.55 -10.59 22.29
CA ILE A 1002 -15.35 -9.93 23.59
C ILE A 1002 -14.48 -8.69 23.36
N VAL A 1003 -14.89 -7.53 23.88
CA VAL A 1003 -14.18 -6.24 23.69
C VAL A 1003 -14.07 -5.52 25.05
N PRO A 1004 -12.94 -4.87 25.40
CA PRO A 1004 -12.78 -4.23 26.70
C PRO A 1004 -13.76 -3.06 26.90
N ARG A 1005 -14.46 -3.03 28.04
CA ARG A 1005 -15.44 -1.99 28.36
C ARG A 1005 -14.80 -0.58 28.37
N PRO A 1006 -15.49 0.44 27.83
CA PRO A 1006 -14.97 1.81 27.81
C PRO A 1006 -14.69 2.30 29.23
N ARG A 1007 -13.68 3.16 29.36
CA ARG A 1007 -13.25 3.70 30.66
C ARG A 1007 -14.21 4.80 31.12
N PRO A 1008 -14.69 4.80 32.38
CA PRO A 1008 -15.46 5.91 32.94
C PRO A 1008 -14.69 7.23 32.94
N SER A 1009 -15.41 8.35 32.93
CA SER A 1009 -14.84 9.69 33.10
C SER A 1009 -14.32 9.96 34.53
N VAL A 1010 -14.81 9.22 35.52
CA VAL A 1010 -14.44 9.33 36.95
C VAL A 1010 -14.30 7.93 37.56
N THR A 1011 -13.29 7.71 38.40
CA THR A 1011 -13.03 6.44 39.12
C THR A 1011 -12.53 6.72 40.53
N LYS A 1012 -12.90 5.89 41.52
CA LYS A 1012 -12.36 5.93 42.89
C LYS A 1012 -11.11 5.05 42.99
N GLY A 1013 -10.23 5.25 43.97
CA GLY A 1013 -9.04 4.41 44.10
C GLY A 1013 -8.09 4.73 45.26
N ILE A 1014 -7.23 3.76 45.60
CA ILE A 1014 -6.33 3.79 46.77
C ILE A 1014 -4.87 3.72 46.31
N THR A 1015 -3.98 4.56 46.88
CA THR A 1015 -2.53 4.58 46.57
C THR A 1015 -1.65 4.20 47.76
N GLU A 1016 -1.10 2.98 47.81
CA GLU A 1016 -0.31 2.47 48.96
C GLU A 1016 1.21 2.44 48.71
N LYS A 1017 2.06 2.73 49.72
CA LYS A 1017 3.55 2.77 49.66
C LYS A 1017 4.24 1.52 50.27
N VAL A 1018 4.87 0.66 49.46
CA VAL A 1018 5.67 -0.50 49.90
C VAL A 1018 7.20 -0.24 49.77
N ARG A 1019 8.11 -1.08 50.25
CA ARG A 1019 9.58 -0.92 50.10
C ARG A 1019 10.22 -2.09 49.34
N ILE A 1020 11.21 -1.80 48.50
CA ILE A 1020 11.76 -2.70 47.46
C ILE A 1020 13.25 -2.50 47.22
N GLY A 1021 13.90 -3.46 46.57
CA GLY A 1021 15.32 -3.40 46.19
C GLY A 1021 15.69 -2.44 45.06
N CYS A 1022 14.85 -1.44 44.80
CA CYS A 1022 15.14 -0.30 43.92
C CYS A 1022 14.53 1.04 44.44
N GLY A 1023 13.94 1.10 45.66
CA GLY A 1023 13.25 2.31 46.15
C GLY A 1023 12.03 2.08 47.07
N ASN A 1024 10.97 2.87 46.90
CA ASN A 1024 9.64 2.74 47.56
C ASN A 1024 8.59 2.22 46.55
N LEU A 1025 7.32 1.91 46.88
CA LEU A 1025 6.27 1.37 45.99
C LEU A 1025 4.85 1.97 46.18
N TYR A 1026 4.51 3.13 45.60
CA TYR A 1026 3.19 3.80 45.62
C TYR A 1026 2.34 3.10 44.56
N ILE A 1027 1.21 2.54 44.93
CA ILE A 1027 0.42 1.65 44.08
C ILE A 1027 -1.03 2.06 44.09
N THR A 1028 -1.49 2.59 42.96
CA THR A 1028 -2.80 3.19 42.74
C THR A 1028 -3.73 2.16 42.10
N VAL A 1029 -4.64 1.57 42.87
CA VAL A 1029 -5.69 0.65 42.37
C VAL A 1029 -7.00 1.42 42.31
N ASN A 1030 -7.60 1.53 41.12
CA ASN A 1030 -8.85 2.24 40.87
C ASN A 1030 -10.00 1.28 40.52
N TYR A 1031 -11.20 1.66 40.97
CA TYR A 1031 -12.44 0.94 40.77
C TYR A 1031 -13.58 1.87 40.36
N ASP A 1032 -14.58 1.27 39.72
CA ASP A 1032 -15.87 1.86 39.41
C ASP A 1032 -17.00 0.97 39.94
N ASP A 1033 -18.25 1.31 39.62
CA ASP A 1033 -19.44 0.61 40.11
C ASP A 1033 -19.58 -0.83 39.55
N LYS A 1034 -18.64 -1.25 38.68
CA LYS A 1034 -18.51 -2.61 38.14
C LYS A 1034 -17.15 -3.21 38.49
N GLY A 1035 -16.62 -2.85 39.67
CA GLY A 1035 -15.42 -3.43 40.28
C GLY A 1035 -14.12 -2.70 39.94
N ILE A 1036 -12.99 -3.32 40.31
CA ILE A 1036 -11.66 -2.81 39.96
C ILE A 1036 -11.55 -2.73 38.44
N CYS A 1037 -11.19 -1.56 37.93
CA CYS A 1037 -11.18 -1.27 36.49
C CYS A 1037 -9.82 -0.76 36.01
N GLU A 1038 -8.96 -0.27 36.92
CA GLU A 1038 -7.66 0.26 36.55
C GLU A 1038 -6.60 0.14 37.65
N VAL A 1039 -5.32 0.08 37.28
CA VAL A 1039 -4.19 0.16 38.20
C VAL A 1039 -3.04 0.96 37.58
N PHE A 1040 -2.35 1.78 38.39
CA PHE A 1040 -1.08 2.47 38.11
C PHE A 1040 -0.16 2.42 39.34
N THR A 1041 1.10 2.86 39.25
CA THR A 1041 2.00 2.92 40.43
C THR A 1041 3.18 3.91 40.22
N ASN A 1042 3.64 4.64 41.26
CA ASN A 1042 4.34 5.95 41.18
C ASN A 1042 5.67 6.11 42.03
N LEU A 1043 6.93 6.38 41.59
CA LEU A 1043 8.27 6.34 42.34
C LEU A 1043 8.98 7.61 42.88
N GLY A 1044 9.67 7.40 44.01
CA GLY A 1044 10.77 8.26 44.45
C GLY A 1044 12.01 8.19 43.55
N ARG A 1045 12.99 9.07 43.73
CA ARG A 1045 13.99 9.35 42.67
C ARG A 1045 15.15 8.31 42.50
N ALA A 1046 15.00 7.04 42.90
CA ALA A 1046 16.06 6.02 42.84
C ALA A 1046 16.03 5.14 41.58
N GLY A 1047 17.14 4.47 41.26
CA GLY A 1047 17.26 3.61 40.07
C GLY A 1047 16.65 2.22 40.29
N GLY A 1048 15.79 1.80 39.37
CA GLY A 1048 15.26 0.44 39.27
C GLY A 1048 15.14 0.03 37.81
N CYS A 1049 14.07 -0.69 37.45
CA CYS A 1049 13.73 -0.94 36.05
C CYS A 1049 12.42 -0.28 35.64
N PRO A 1050 12.18 1.03 35.87
CA PRO A 1050 10.86 1.68 35.81
C PRO A 1050 9.86 1.23 34.71
N SER A 1051 10.33 0.92 33.49
CA SER A 1051 9.54 0.36 32.40
C SER A 1051 9.03 -1.00 32.73
N GLN A 1052 9.80 -1.96 33.24
CA GLN A 1052 9.37 -3.36 33.24
C GLN A 1052 8.33 -3.70 34.29
N SER A 1053 7.64 -2.66 34.75
CA SER A 1053 6.24 -2.81 34.98
C SER A 1053 5.34 -1.69 34.43
N GLU A 1054 5.38 -1.20 33.18
CA GLU A 1054 4.26 -0.52 32.50
C GLU A 1054 3.69 -1.17 31.16
N ALA A 1055 3.70 -2.52 30.91
CA ALA A 1055 2.76 -3.64 30.43
C ALA A 1055 1.69 -4.56 31.38
N THR A 1056 1.75 -5.11 32.66
CA THR A 1056 0.80 -5.34 33.88
C THR A 1056 -0.31 -4.34 34.13
N SER A 1057 -0.19 -3.30 34.98
CA SER A 1057 -1.22 -2.52 35.62
C SER A 1057 -2.26 -1.99 34.64
N ARG A 1058 -1.89 -1.43 33.49
CA ARG A 1058 -2.87 -1.05 32.45
C ARG A 1058 -3.52 -2.25 31.70
N LEU A 1059 -3.06 -3.50 31.92
CA LEU A 1059 -3.50 -4.80 31.38
C LEU A 1059 -4.06 -5.69 32.45
N ILE A 1060 -3.77 -5.48 33.73
CA ILE A 1060 -4.73 -5.66 34.79
C ILE A 1060 -5.92 -4.79 34.38
N SER A 1061 -5.73 -3.50 34.09
CA SER A 1061 -6.82 -2.61 33.65
C SER A 1061 -7.52 -3.09 32.37
N ILE A 1062 -6.81 -3.52 31.32
CA ILE A 1062 -7.46 -4.09 30.12
C ILE A 1062 -8.06 -5.47 30.41
N ALA A 1063 -7.47 -6.32 31.24
CA ALA A 1063 -8.06 -7.63 31.59
C ALA A 1063 -9.34 -7.45 32.41
N LEU A 1064 -9.26 -6.68 33.50
CA LEU A 1064 -10.39 -6.25 34.34
C LEU A 1064 -11.48 -5.59 33.49
N ARG A 1065 -11.14 -4.66 32.59
CA ARG A 1065 -12.13 -4.07 31.66
C ARG A 1065 -12.61 -5.03 30.57
N SER A 1066 -11.89 -6.12 30.28
CA SER A 1066 -12.37 -7.23 29.43
C SER A 1066 -13.18 -8.27 30.20
N GLY A 1067 -13.43 -8.07 31.50
CA GLY A 1067 -14.20 -8.99 32.34
C GLY A 1067 -13.38 -10.13 32.97
N LEU A 1068 -12.05 -10.11 32.93
CA LEU A 1068 -11.26 -11.01 33.75
C LEU A 1068 -11.34 -10.61 35.22
N ASP A 1069 -11.45 -11.63 36.08
CA ASP A 1069 -11.52 -11.49 37.52
C ASP A 1069 -10.18 -11.02 38.15
N ALA A 1070 -10.29 -10.10 39.12
CA ALA A 1070 -9.17 -9.56 39.86
C ALA A 1070 -8.46 -10.61 40.74
N LYS A 1071 -9.18 -11.60 41.28
CA LYS A 1071 -8.59 -12.69 42.07
C LYS A 1071 -7.68 -13.55 41.20
N SER A 1072 -8.14 -13.91 40.00
CA SER A 1072 -7.37 -14.60 38.99
C SER A 1072 -6.07 -13.84 38.73
N ILE A 1073 -6.13 -12.51 38.53
CA ILE A 1073 -4.99 -11.61 38.32
C ILE A 1073 -4.07 -11.46 39.57
N VAL A 1074 -4.57 -11.70 40.78
CA VAL A 1074 -3.82 -11.66 42.05
C VAL A 1074 -3.17 -12.99 42.40
N GLU A 1075 -3.88 -14.11 42.30
CA GLU A 1075 -3.31 -15.45 42.39
C GLU A 1075 -2.22 -15.62 41.34
N GLN A 1076 -2.50 -15.07 40.17
CA GLN A 1076 -1.52 -14.81 39.15
C GLN A 1076 -0.36 -13.99 39.74
N LEU A 1077 -0.57 -12.74 40.14
CA LEU A 1077 0.55 -11.87 40.52
C LEU A 1077 1.07 -12.03 41.96
N LYS A 1078 1.11 -13.20 42.63
CA LYS A 1078 1.56 -13.24 44.06
C LYS A 1078 2.70 -14.24 44.42
N GLY A 1079 3.92 -13.72 44.61
CA GLY A 1079 5.19 -14.35 44.99
C GLY A 1079 6.49 -14.08 44.15
N ILE A 1080 6.65 -13.06 43.28
CA ILE A 1080 7.93 -12.80 42.54
C ILE A 1080 8.97 -12.62 43.60
N ARG A 1081 10.20 -12.95 43.27
CA ARG A 1081 11.40 -12.50 43.96
C ARG A 1081 12.06 -11.52 43.01
N CYS A 1082 12.40 -10.28 43.38
CA CYS A 1082 13.19 -9.36 42.52
C CYS A 1082 14.68 -9.61 42.78
N HIS A 1083 15.59 -9.77 41.80
CA HIS A 1083 16.97 -10.22 42.05
C HIS A 1083 17.76 -9.08 42.68
N SER A 1084 17.40 -7.84 42.35
CA SER A 1084 17.82 -6.65 43.11
C SER A 1084 17.18 -6.58 44.50
N THR A 1085 15.96 -7.09 44.69
CA THR A 1085 15.21 -7.07 45.97
C THR A 1085 15.61 -8.19 46.90
N LEU A 1086 16.02 -9.36 46.42
CA LEU A 1086 16.51 -10.45 47.26
C LEU A 1086 18.00 -10.28 47.57
N ARG A 1087 18.80 -9.72 46.64
CA ARG A 1087 20.13 -9.21 46.99
C ARG A 1087 20.07 -8.10 48.04
N GLN A 1088 19.05 -7.23 48.00
CA GLN A 1088 18.89 -6.17 48.99
C GLN A 1088 18.13 -6.59 50.25
N MET A 1089 17.23 -7.59 50.23
CA MET A 1089 16.52 -8.10 51.43
C MET A 1089 17.47 -8.67 52.46
N ALA A 1090 18.53 -9.36 52.03
CA ALA A 1090 19.58 -9.85 52.91
C ALA A 1090 20.20 -8.72 53.77
N ASN A 1091 20.26 -7.50 53.21
CA ASN A 1091 20.91 -6.34 53.81
C ASN A 1091 19.92 -5.23 54.25
N ASN A 1092 18.62 -5.38 54.01
CA ASN A 1092 17.58 -4.41 54.36
C ASN A 1092 16.24 -5.11 54.66
N LYS A 1093 15.86 -5.11 55.95
CA LYS A 1093 14.67 -5.77 56.48
C LYS A 1093 13.34 -5.01 56.27
N GLU A 1094 13.35 -3.78 55.75
CA GLU A 1094 12.12 -3.05 55.38
C GLU A 1094 11.44 -3.64 54.13
N ILE A 1095 12.22 -4.35 53.32
CA ILE A 1095 11.78 -4.96 52.07
C ILE A 1095 10.97 -6.23 52.40
N LYS A 1096 9.66 -6.05 52.60
CA LYS A 1096 8.71 -7.11 52.95
C LYS A 1096 8.04 -7.78 51.76
N VAL A 1097 8.05 -7.12 50.60
CA VAL A 1097 7.67 -7.76 49.36
C VAL A 1097 8.90 -8.37 48.73
N LEU A 1098 8.73 -9.58 48.25
CA LEU A 1098 9.78 -10.33 47.61
C LEU A 1098 10.23 -9.62 46.32
N SER A 1099 9.42 -8.75 45.71
CA SER A 1099 9.66 -8.32 44.33
C SER A 1099 9.27 -6.93 43.84
N CYS A 1100 9.44 -6.87 42.51
CA CYS A 1100 8.57 -6.20 41.60
C CYS A 1100 7.05 -6.48 41.78
N PRO A 1101 6.41 -7.56 41.27
CA PRO A 1101 4.96 -7.76 41.29
C PRO A 1101 4.24 -8.23 42.55
N ASP A 1102 4.89 -8.14 43.70
CA ASP A 1102 4.40 -8.76 44.93
C ASP A 1102 3.67 -7.74 45.83
N ALA A 1103 3.35 -6.55 45.31
CA ALA A 1103 2.75 -5.42 46.03
C ALA A 1103 1.40 -4.93 45.43
N ILE A 1104 1.25 -4.40 44.20
CA ILE A 1104 -0.04 -4.40 43.44
C ILE A 1104 -0.77 -5.72 43.65
N ALA A 1105 -0.18 -6.90 43.59
CA ALA A 1105 -1.00 -8.08 43.87
C ALA A 1105 -1.46 -8.16 45.32
N LYS A 1106 -0.59 -7.85 46.29
CA LYS A 1106 -0.99 -7.73 47.70
C LYS A 1106 -1.85 -6.51 48.00
N VAL A 1107 -1.93 -5.53 47.11
CA VAL A 1107 -2.64 -4.24 47.24
C VAL A 1107 -3.95 -4.27 46.46
N ILE A 1108 -4.05 -4.98 45.34
CA ILE A 1108 -5.30 -5.44 44.73
C ILE A 1108 -5.92 -6.46 45.67
N GLU A 1109 -5.19 -7.46 46.18
CA GLU A 1109 -5.75 -8.40 47.16
C GLU A 1109 -6.29 -7.67 48.41
N LYS A 1110 -5.59 -6.62 48.85
CA LYS A 1110 -6.02 -5.77 49.96
C LYS A 1110 -7.18 -4.86 49.59
N VAL A 1111 -7.17 -4.24 48.40
CA VAL A 1111 -8.26 -3.39 47.91
C VAL A 1111 -9.51 -4.23 47.62
N MET A 1112 -9.38 -5.46 47.14
CA MET A 1112 -10.45 -6.45 47.02
C MET A 1112 -11.03 -6.82 48.38
N LYS A 1113 -10.19 -7.04 49.40
CA LYS A 1113 -10.65 -7.32 50.78
C LYS A 1113 -11.39 -6.13 51.38
N LEU A 1114 -10.83 -4.92 51.26
CA LEU A 1114 -11.51 -3.67 51.62
C LEU A 1114 -12.83 -3.49 50.85
N LYS A 1115 -12.89 -3.91 49.58
CA LYS A 1115 -14.13 -3.87 48.80
C LYS A 1115 -15.16 -4.92 49.23
N VAL A 1116 -14.75 -6.11 49.66
CA VAL A 1116 -15.66 -7.09 50.27
C VAL A 1116 -16.19 -6.57 51.60
N GLU A 1117 -15.35 -5.93 52.42
CA GLU A 1117 -15.77 -5.27 53.67
C GLU A 1117 -16.69 -4.05 53.43
N GLU A 1118 -16.52 -3.31 52.32
CA GLU A 1118 -17.49 -2.29 51.86
C GLU A 1118 -18.81 -2.92 51.37
N ASP A 1119 -18.77 -3.94 50.52
CA ASP A 1119 -19.96 -4.49 49.86
C ASP A 1119 -20.79 -5.41 50.79
N GLU A 1120 -20.18 -6.07 51.79
CA GLU A 1120 -20.91 -6.72 52.88
C GLU A 1120 -21.68 -5.73 53.78
N SER A 1121 -21.32 -4.43 53.76
CA SER A 1121 -22.10 -3.39 54.45
C SER A 1121 -23.33 -2.91 53.66
N PHE A 1122 -23.51 -3.35 52.41
CA PHE A 1122 -24.62 -2.99 51.52
C PHE A 1122 -25.37 -4.21 50.97
N ALA A 1123 -25.89 -5.05 51.87
CA ALA A 1123 -27.01 -5.92 51.53
C ALA A 1123 -28.21 -5.09 51.01
N PRO A 1124 -28.94 -5.54 49.97
CA PRO A 1124 -29.95 -4.72 49.30
C PRO A 1124 -31.18 -4.46 50.19
N ILE A 1125 -31.67 -3.22 50.17
CA ILE A 1125 -32.99 -2.84 50.69
C ILE A 1125 -33.92 -2.64 49.50
N ASP A 1126 -34.91 -3.53 49.35
CA ASP A 1126 -35.94 -3.44 48.31
C ASP A 1126 -36.91 -2.28 48.57
N VAL A 1127 -37.04 -1.34 47.61
CA VAL A 1127 -38.15 -0.37 47.53
C VAL A 1127 -38.52 -0.09 46.05
N PRO A 1128 -39.80 -0.20 45.64
CA PRO A 1128 -40.21 -0.05 44.24
C PRO A 1128 -40.81 1.34 43.86
N ILE A 1129 -40.58 1.75 42.60
CA ILE A 1129 -41.42 2.56 41.69
C ILE A 1129 -42.08 3.86 42.23
N ASN A 1130 -41.67 5.03 41.70
CA ASN A 1130 -42.53 6.07 41.07
C ASN A 1130 -41.82 7.44 40.86
N GLY A 1131 -42.36 8.30 40.00
CA GLY A 1131 -42.24 9.77 40.15
C GLY A 1131 -41.77 10.60 38.94
N SER A 1132 -42.58 11.58 38.53
CA SER A 1132 -42.17 12.80 37.82
C SER A 1132 -41.71 13.87 38.84
N SER A 1133 -41.28 15.10 38.54
CA SER A 1133 -41.27 15.98 37.35
C SER A 1133 -40.36 17.19 37.63
N HIS A 1134 -39.95 17.97 36.63
CA HIS A 1134 -40.20 19.44 36.54
C HIS A 1134 -39.48 20.10 35.35
N LYS A 1135 -40.02 21.25 34.89
CA LYS A 1135 -39.42 22.20 33.93
C LYS A 1135 -38.98 23.48 34.65
N ASN A 1136 -38.19 24.32 33.98
CA ASN A 1136 -38.66 25.65 33.54
C ASN A 1136 -37.75 26.24 32.45
N ASP A 1137 -38.27 27.22 31.71
CA ASP A 1137 -37.75 27.70 30.42
C ASP A 1137 -36.99 29.06 30.52
N ASP A 1138 -36.51 29.58 29.38
CA ASP A 1138 -35.59 30.74 29.23
C ASP A 1138 -36.08 32.12 29.72
N ALA A 1139 -35.10 33.00 30.00
CA ALA A 1139 -35.23 34.46 29.90
C ALA A 1139 -33.91 35.08 29.36
N ALA A 1140 -33.99 36.19 28.63
CA ALA A 1140 -32.90 36.66 27.74
C ALA A 1140 -32.35 38.08 28.07
N LEU A 1141 -31.32 38.50 27.32
CA LEU A 1141 -30.52 39.74 27.40
C LEU A 1141 -29.55 39.78 28.61
N GLN A 1142 -28.26 40.12 28.45
CA GLN A 1142 -27.64 41.43 28.09
C GLN A 1142 -28.00 42.56 29.08
N ALA A 1143 -27.07 43.38 29.59
CA ALA A 1143 -25.60 43.33 29.60
C ALA A 1143 -25.03 44.34 30.63
N ALA A 1144 -23.79 44.17 31.10
CA ALA A 1144 -22.99 45.22 31.74
C ALA A 1144 -21.47 44.87 31.68
N TYR A 1145 -20.60 45.89 31.65
CA TYR A 1145 -19.14 45.79 31.51
C TYR A 1145 -18.38 46.21 32.78
N THR A 1146 -17.05 46.01 32.77
CA THR A 1146 -15.95 46.78 33.41
C THR A 1146 -15.20 46.17 34.61
N TYR A 1147 -13.96 46.66 34.79
CA TYR A 1147 -12.94 46.41 35.81
C TYR A 1147 -12.13 45.10 35.72
N ASP A 1148 -10.79 45.10 35.84
CA ASP A 1148 -9.85 46.25 35.78
C ASP A 1148 -8.45 45.85 35.24
N THR A 1149 -7.70 46.83 34.74
CA THR A 1149 -6.34 46.70 34.19
C THR A 1149 -5.27 47.10 35.22
N GLN A 1150 -4.78 46.14 36.04
CA GLN A 1150 -3.63 46.39 36.93
C GLN A 1150 -2.54 45.29 36.99
N GLU A 1151 -2.79 44.05 36.52
CA GLU A 1151 -1.80 42.95 36.70
C GLU A 1151 -0.64 42.92 35.67
N GLU A 1152 -0.69 43.65 34.56
CA GLU A 1152 0.40 43.65 33.56
C GLU A 1152 1.63 44.53 33.92
N ARG A 1153 1.79 44.96 35.19
CA ARG A 1153 3.05 45.55 35.66
C ARG A 1153 4.09 44.53 36.08
N PHE A 1154 3.69 43.35 36.54
CA PHE A 1154 4.60 42.37 37.15
C PHE A 1154 4.74 41.10 36.31
N CYS A 1155 5.96 40.57 36.26
CA CYS A 1155 6.30 39.40 35.47
C CYS A 1155 5.58 38.15 36.03
N PRO A 1156 4.81 37.42 35.21
CA PRO A 1156 4.05 36.26 35.69
C PRO A 1156 4.94 35.08 36.12
N GLU A 1157 6.23 35.07 35.78
CA GLU A 1157 7.16 34.02 36.23
C GLU A 1157 7.97 34.38 37.49
N CYS A 1158 8.14 35.66 37.83
CA CYS A 1158 9.03 36.06 38.94
C CYS A 1158 8.58 37.29 39.75
N GLY A 1159 7.42 37.88 39.49
CA GLY A 1159 6.84 39.01 40.23
C GLY A 1159 7.64 40.33 40.15
N SER A 1160 8.66 40.42 39.30
CA SER A 1160 9.46 41.65 39.10
C SER A 1160 8.80 42.55 38.04
N GLU A 1161 8.97 43.86 38.12
CA GLU A 1161 8.32 44.80 37.18
C GLU A 1161 8.81 44.59 35.73
N ILE A 1162 7.95 44.87 34.73
CA ILE A 1162 8.22 44.63 33.31
C ILE A 1162 8.18 45.91 32.47
N GLU A 1163 9.03 45.97 31.45
CA GLU A 1163 9.25 47.14 30.60
C GLU A 1163 8.84 46.86 29.14
N HIS A 1164 8.34 47.86 28.42
CA HIS A 1164 8.06 47.75 26.99
C HIS A 1164 9.30 48.08 26.15
N GLU A 1165 9.73 47.14 25.30
CA GLU A 1165 10.85 47.33 24.37
C GLU A 1165 10.57 46.58 23.05
N GLY A 1166 10.77 47.24 21.91
CA GLY A 1166 10.67 46.59 20.59
C GLY A 1166 9.31 46.02 20.18
N GLY A 1167 8.21 46.42 20.83
CA GLY A 1167 6.87 45.84 20.60
C GLY A 1167 6.50 44.69 21.54
N CYS A 1168 7.37 44.36 22.50
CA CYS A 1168 7.14 43.32 23.51
C CYS A 1168 7.18 43.93 24.92
N VAL A 1169 6.51 43.31 25.88
CA VAL A 1169 6.88 43.47 27.31
C VAL A 1169 7.99 42.50 27.66
N VAL A 1170 8.97 42.96 28.44
CA VAL A 1170 10.19 42.22 28.78
C VAL A 1170 10.53 42.41 30.26
N CYS A 1171 10.79 41.31 30.97
CA CYS A 1171 11.31 41.33 32.33
C CYS A 1171 12.84 41.23 32.31
N LYS A 1172 13.54 42.33 32.63
CA LYS A 1172 15.02 42.38 32.67
C LYS A 1172 15.62 41.40 33.71
N ASN A 1173 14.84 40.97 34.71
CA ASN A 1173 15.33 40.13 35.83
C ASN A 1173 15.36 38.61 35.50
N CYS A 1174 14.38 38.10 34.74
CA CYS A 1174 14.30 36.67 34.39
C CYS A 1174 14.37 36.36 32.89
N GLY A 1175 14.29 37.38 32.01
CA GLY A 1175 14.27 37.19 30.56
C GLY A 1175 12.90 36.81 29.97
N TYR A 1176 11.84 36.76 30.77
CA TYR A 1176 10.46 36.63 30.27
C TYR A 1176 10.18 37.73 29.25
N SER A 1177 9.62 37.37 28.11
CA SER A 1177 9.14 38.32 27.11
C SER A 1177 7.83 37.85 26.47
N LYS A 1178 6.93 38.80 26.22
CA LYS A 1178 5.62 38.60 25.58
C LYS A 1178 5.47 39.70 24.54
N CYS A 1179 5.55 39.32 23.27
CA CYS A 1179 5.27 40.18 22.12
C CYS A 1179 3.79 40.06 21.74
N GLY A 1180 3.19 41.15 21.25
CA GLY A 1180 1.80 41.19 20.75
C GLY A 1180 1.75 41.43 19.26
#